data_AF-A0A7Y5Q1Q3-F1
#
_entry.id   AF-A0A7Y5Q1Q3-F1
#
_cell.length_a   1.000
_cell.length_b   1.000
_cell.length_c   1.000
_cell.angle_alpha   90.00
_cell.angle_beta   90.00
_cell.angle_gamma   90.00
#
_symmetry.space_group_name_H-M   'P 1'
#
loop_
_entity.id
_entity.type
_entity.pdbx_description
1 polymer ?
#
loop_
_entity_poly.entity_id
_entity_poly.type
_entity_poly.pdbx_seq_one_letter_code
_entity_poly.pdbx_strand_id
1 'polypeptide(L)'
;MTSLLHGGRWAGWLLPLLLLIGPAQPAANPARIAVGGMLPSGYVGVLARYGLPRDLLSDDQLADPEVIGRYDVVIVAGLSWEPNPATALDAYLAQGGSVLLDYSAPNPALRHWFRGRANNQQQALMYGVAARSRSPFTLAGGDNPLRAEDLPTTFEPVPRSFAPAIAEPANATVLATFQRTTAAPNGQVELAERNDRRQQLPENGPSAPAIVLESRGNGRVMLCGPALGMATSLAGADYDQLILAMLRVLTDGHAAPQLTPEGPRLGRKQSQRSLGDTGEIGATEEEEEEVATEVEESFARPPGKGPRGNLPTGFQLVEELPAPCYDLTGSLAGGPCELLLNYWNAANHVKAVVSTGEARIVRVENGVARTLASAKPRLSQGASFLLKERADRITLVAGGSLLQATAKGLHDGAVAARGMAGELGYQSWEEPFFTDDFMRTNDTRGPWTTVGGRWETAPVENPDMGANPFSYKVEAPETAIALTGYSFWDEYRLSAALRPSSGSGVMGLGIYAADANNLIRFEANLASGLSPSAEGLRLVRVSGGKPTVLAAAAGCLVRDQWYSVQITVAGATIRVAVDGTEVLSATDSTFSGGQVALYARGAQGRFDDVVVEPSATEFLSGQRLQGVVPDYAGTMDVDSWAGPATPWEAVPGQPGLFWRRHTFFGAVGMRYPLADLPDGASASLAADGDGSRFDSAASITCLRRGQNAIIRAARRGEVLAEATVAVPPGASFALRLGSGKLAGLLDDKVVVSAPVSVGQGRLAFLAQGYRPRISGVAVWSRNLSDYTFDTAPVDWWVGSGTWDVTNRWSCTPDWSWFGGFSKDKAAIWYKSALSGDQVVDFYVGPKMMPELAKKERMGDFNAVLCGDGKAADSGYSFVVGSEQTGTLLTRQGLVVARNPRFRLFRMGHNRWANLRVEKHGARVSLAVDGQVVLDYVDPEPLLGGYAAIWTQNNGIMLPRITLSYERRAERPLTLP
;
A
#
# COMPACT_ATOMS: atom_id res chain seq x y z
N MET A 1 -19.46 -38.80 63.78
CA MET A 1 -19.02 -38.90 65.19
C MET A 1 -17.52 -39.00 65.19
N THR A 2 -16.91 -38.17 66.02
CA THR A 2 -15.48 -37.94 66.25
C THR A 2 -14.76 -39.13 66.88
N SER A 3 -13.41 -39.08 66.83
CA SER A 3 -12.41 -39.74 67.71
C SER A 3 -11.81 -41.07 67.23
N LEU A 4 -10.51 -41.38 67.29
CA LEU A 4 -9.20 -40.70 67.45
C LEU A 4 -8.15 -41.83 67.34
N LEU A 5 -7.03 -41.56 66.66
CA LEU A 5 -5.63 -42.01 66.89
C LEU A 5 -5.30 -43.52 66.99
N HIS A 6 -4.24 -43.94 66.29
CA HIS A 6 -2.92 -44.26 66.89
C HIS A 6 -1.82 -44.32 65.81
N GLY A 7 -0.61 -43.88 66.15
CA GLY A 7 0.43 -43.47 65.21
C GLY A 7 1.37 -44.57 64.70
N GLY A 8 2.15 -44.23 63.66
CA GLY A 8 3.59 -44.47 63.69
C GLY A 8 4.27 -45.04 62.43
N ARG A 9 5.02 -44.14 61.75
CA ARG A 9 6.18 -44.36 60.84
C ARG A 9 5.79 -44.74 59.40
N TRP A 10 6.23 -44.06 58.33
CA TRP A 10 7.59 -43.58 58.04
C TRP A 10 7.59 -42.22 57.32
N ALA A 11 8.57 -41.40 57.69
CA ALA A 11 8.91 -40.14 57.05
C ALA A 11 9.78 -40.39 55.81
N GLY A 12 9.62 -39.54 54.80
CA GLY A 12 10.54 -39.48 53.66
C GLY A 12 10.07 -38.50 52.58
N TRP A 13 10.47 -37.23 52.73
CA TRP A 13 10.60 -36.21 51.68
C TRP A 13 9.33 -35.61 51.05
N LEU A 14 8.74 -34.62 51.73
CA LEU A 14 7.90 -33.57 51.13
C LEU A 14 8.23 -32.22 51.80
N LEU A 15 8.42 -31.18 50.98
CA LEU A 15 8.90 -29.81 51.23
C LEU A 15 10.43 -29.66 51.40
N PRO A 16 11.10 -28.94 50.47
CA PRO A 16 10.80 -27.52 50.23
C PRO A 16 10.77 -27.14 48.74
N LEU A 17 9.63 -26.67 48.22
CA LEU A 17 9.62 -25.89 46.96
C LEU A 17 8.32 -25.06 46.79
N LEU A 18 7.84 -24.44 47.87
CA LEU A 18 6.62 -23.62 47.86
C LEU A 18 6.82 -22.16 48.31
N LEU A 19 8.06 -21.68 48.36
CA LEU A 19 8.37 -20.28 48.66
C LEU A 19 9.45 -19.76 47.71
N LEU A 20 9.10 -19.53 46.45
CA LEU A 20 9.88 -18.69 45.52
C LEU A 20 9.04 -18.23 44.30
N ILE A 21 7.75 -17.99 44.48
CA ILE A 21 6.96 -17.19 43.53
C ILE A 21 6.18 -16.19 44.37
N GLY A 22 6.82 -15.05 44.68
CA GLY A 22 6.05 -13.87 45.04
C GLY A 22 5.09 -13.54 43.90
N PRO A 23 3.94 -12.90 44.16
CA PRO A 23 3.08 -12.44 43.08
C PRO A 23 3.94 -11.60 42.14
N ALA A 24 4.05 -12.03 40.87
CA ALA A 24 4.60 -11.15 39.84
C ALA A 24 3.82 -9.84 39.95
N GLN A 25 4.52 -8.73 40.18
CA GLN A 25 3.88 -7.42 40.11
C GLN A 25 3.11 -7.37 38.79
N PRO A 26 1.84 -6.95 38.77
CA PRO A 26 1.14 -6.74 37.51
C PRO A 26 2.03 -5.84 36.66
N ALA A 27 2.34 -6.28 35.44
CA ALA A 27 3.12 -5.48 34.51
C ALA A 27 2.50 -4.09 34.46
N ALA A 28 3.30 -3.08 34.79
CA ALA A 28 2.77 -1.74 34.92
C ALA A 28 2.20 -1.28 33.58
N ASN A 29 1.06 -0.58 33.61
CA ASN A 29 0.38 -0.13 32.40
C ASN A 29 1.34 0.72 31.53
N PRO A 30 1.32 0.55 30.20
CA PRO A 30 2.13 1.38 29.31
C PRO A 30 1.82 2.87 29.49
N ALA A 31 2.87 3.68 29.50
CA ALA A 31 2.72 5.13 29.64
C ALA A 31 1.89 5.75 28.51
N ARG A 32 1.08 6.76 28.85
CA ARG A 32 0.40 7.65 27.90
C ARG A 32 1.34 8.76 27.47
N ILE A 33 1.67 8.79 26.19
CA ILE A 33 2.64 9.73 25.62
C ILE A 33 1.93 10.68 24.67
N ALA A 34 2.05 11.98 24.89
CA ALA A 34 1.65 13.00 23.94
C ALA A 34 2.86 13.50 23.17
N VAL A 35 2.70 13.78 21.88
CA VAL A 35 3.70 14.46 21.04
C VAL A 35 3.06 15.71 20.46
N GLY A 36 3.75 16.85 20.53
CA GLY A 36 3.31 18.09 19.91
C GLY A 36 4.49 18.87 19.35
N GLY A 37 4.21 20.03 18.75
CA GLY A 37 5.25 20.92 18.21
C GLY A 37 5.41 20.85 16.69
N MET A 38 6.52 21.42 16.21
CA MET A 38 6.77 21.67 14.78
C MET A 38 7.23 20.43 14.01
N LEU A 39 7.93 19.50 14.66
CA LEU A 39 8.55 18.33 14.05
C LEU A 39 8.17 17.02 14.78
N PRO A 40 6.87 16.72 14.94
CA PRO A 40 6.43 15.59 15.74
C PRO A 40 6.61 14.23 15.02
N SER A 41 6.68 14.22 13.69
CA SER A 41 6.59 13.01 12.87
C SER A 41 7.60 11.94 13.27
N GLY A 42 8.87 12.29 13.47
CA GLY A 42 9.92 11.35 13.83
C GLY A 42 9.67 10.66 15.17
N TYR A 43 9.22 11.41 16.19
CA TYR A 43 8.81 10.82 17.46
C TYR A 43 7.58 9.92 17.29
N VAL A 44 6.57 10.36 16.52
CA VAL A 44 5.38 9.55 16.23
C VAL A 44 5.75 8.24 15.54
N GLY A 45 6.68 8.27 14.59
CA GLY A 45 7.22 7.11 13.89
C GLY A 45 7.95 6.15 14.83
N VAL A 46 8.85 6.67 15.69
CA VAL A 46 9.54 5.86 16.73
C VAL A 46 8.51 5.17 17.63
N LEU A 47 7.59 5.93 18.22
CA LEU A 47 6.59 5.39 19.13
C LEU A 47 5.73 4.31 18.45
N ALA A 48 5.36 4.51 17.18
CA ALA A 48 4.65 3.51 16.39
C ALA A 48 5.48 2.22 16.20
N ARG A 49 6.72 2.33 15.72
CA ARG A 49 7.60 1.17 15.44
C ARG A 49 7.83 0.27 16.65
N TYR A 50 7.89 0.86 17.84
CA TYR A 50 8.08 0.11 19.09
C TYR A 50 6.76 -0.22 19.81
N GLY A 51 5.61 0.15 19.24
CA GLY A 51 4.30 -0.17 19.81
C GLY A 51 3.99 0.57 21.10
N LEU A 52 4.44 1.82 21.23
CA LEU A 52 4.15 2.68 22.36
C LEU A 52 2.86 3.49 22.11
N PRO A 53 1.97 3.63 23.11
CA PRO A 53 0.79 4.49 22.97
C PRO A 53 1.19 5.93 22.73
N ARG A 54 0.51 6.60 21.79
CA ARG A 54 0.85 7.97 21.40
C ARG A 54 -0.38 8.73 20.93
N ASP A 55 -0.50 9.98 21.36
CA ASP A 55 -1.42 10.96 20.80
C ASP A 55 -0.63 12.13 20.22
N LEU A 56 -1.12 12.70 19.11
CA LEU A 56 -0.56 13.90 18.51
C LEU A 56 -1.40 15.11 18.92
N LEU A 57 -0.78 16.09 19.57
CA LEU A 57 -1.44 17.30 20.05
C LEU A 57 -1.29 18.45 19.05
N SER A 58 -2.35 19.25 18.89
CA SER A 58 -2.27 20.54 18.22
C SER A 58 -1.52 21.57 19.07
N ASP A 59 -1.09 22.69 18.46
CA ASP A 59 -0.44 23.78 19.19
C ASP A 59 -1.35 24.34 20.30
N ASP A 60 -2.66 24.46 20.05
CA ASP A 60 -3.63 24.93 21.05
C ASP A 60 -3.80 23.95 22.22
N GLN A 61 -3.80 22.65 21.94
CA GLN A 61 -3.89 21.61 22.98
C GLN A 61 -2.64 21.54 23.84
N LEU A 62 -1.47 21.77 23.24
CA LEU A 62 -0.22 21.82 23.99
C LEU A 62 -0.19 23.00 24.98
N ALA A 63 -0.96 24.05 24.71
CA ALA A 63 -1.15 25.20 25.58
C ALA A 63 -2.33 25.06 26.56
N ASP A 64 -3.00 23.91 26.62
CA ASP A 64 -4.12 23.64 27.52
C ASP A 64 -3.69 22.68 28.66
N PRO A 65 -3.61 23.16 29.93
CA PRO A 65 -3.17 22.34 31.06
C PRO A 65 -4.09 21.14 31.34
N GLU A 66 -5.39 21.22 31.03
CA GLU A 66 -6.33 20.11 31.25
C GLU A 66 -6.15 19.00 30.20
N VAL A 67 -5.67 19.34 29.01
CA VAL A 67 -5.37 18.37 27.95
C VAL A 67 -4.06 17.66 28.25
N ILE A 68 -2.98 18.41 28.47
CA ILE A 68 -1.66 17.81 28.70
C ILE A 68 -1.57 17.05 30.03
N GLY A 69 -2.39 17.39 31.03
CA GLY A 69 -2.48 16.67 32.30
C GLY A 69 -3.01 15.23 32.22
N ARG A 70 -3.44 14.78 31.03
CA ARG A 70 -3.94 13.40 30.79
C ARG A 70 -2.84 12.40 30.47
N TYR A 71 -1.62 12.88 30.30
CA TYR A 71 -0.46 12.13 29.82
C TYR A 71 0.60 11.98 30.91
N ASP A 72 1.36 10.90 30.86
CA ASP A 72 2.50 10.68 31.76
C ASP A 72 3.73 11.45 31.26
N VAL A 73 3.87 11.55 29.93
CA VAL A 73 4.93 12.33 29.26
C VAL A 73 4.36 13.15 28.11
N VAL A 74 4.82 14.41 28.03
CA VAL A 74 4.57 15.30 26.90
C VAL A 74 5.90 15.58 26.20
N ILE A 75 6.00 15.14 24.94
CA ILE A 75 7.12 15.43 24.04
C ILE A 75 6.78 16.69 23.25
N VAL A 76 7.66 17.68 23.33
CA VAL A 76 7.55 18.92 22.59
C VAL A 76 8.66 18.95 21.54
N ALA A 77 8.32 18.51 20.32
CA ALA A 77 9.22 18.31 19.21
C ALA A 77 9.43 19.61 18.41
N GLY A 78 10.24 20.52 18.94
CA GLY A 78 10.38 21.88 18.43
C GLY A 78 9.18 22.76 18.82
N LEU A 79 9.44 24.06 19.01
CA LEU A 79 8.47 24.98 19.61
C LEU A 79 7.79 25.90 18.59
N SER A 80 6.46 25.93 18.62
CA SER A 80 5.64 26.90 17.88
C SER A 80 5.62 28.26 18.57
N TRP A 81 5.43 29.34 17.80
CA TRP A 81 5.48 30.72 18.28
C TRP A 81 4.21 31.11 19.07
N GLU A 82 3.06 30.56 18.68
CA GLU A 82 1.77 30.78 19.32
C GLU A 82 0.80 29.60 19.07
N PRO A 83 -0.08 29.28 20.04
CA PRO A 83 -0.06 29.79 21.41
C PRO A 83 1.16 29.30 22.19
N ASN A 84 1.59 30.07 23.19
CA ASN A 84 2.75 29.73 24.01
C ASN A 84 2.37 28.67 25.07
N PRO A 85 2.95 27.44 25.04
CA PRO A 85 2.60 26.39 25.98
C PRO A 85 3.23 26.53 27.37
N ALA A 86 4.10 27.53 27.60
CA ALA A 86 4.88 27.67 28.84
C ALA A 86 4.05 27.59 30.13
N THR A 87 2.94 28.32 30.20
CA THR A 87 2.08 28.34 31.40
C THR A 87 1.43 26.98 31.65
N ALA A 88 0.99 26.30 30.59
CA ALA A 88 0.41 24.96 30.70
C ALA A 88 1.46 23.96 31.17
N LEU A 89 2.67 23.99 30.58
CA LEU A 89 3.78 23.13 30.97
C LEU A 89 4.20 23.34 32.44
N ASP A 90 4.22 24.58 32.94
CA ASP A 90 4.46 24.84 34.37
C ASP A 90 3.40 24.19 35.26
N ALA A 91 2.12 24.33 34.92
CA ALA A 91 1.03 23.74 35.68
C ALA A 91 1.07 22.20 35.65
N TYR A 92 1.47 21.61 34.52
CA TYR A 92 1.65 20.18 34.34
C TYR A 92 2.83 19.63 35.15
N LEU A 93 3.99 20.31 35.09
CA LEU A 93 5.17 19.97 35.89
C LEU A 93 4.91 20.11 37.40
N ALA A 94 4.15 21.13 37.83
CA ALA A 94 3.77 21.29 39.23
C ALA A 94 2.93 20.11 39.77
N GLN A 95 2.19 19.43 38.90
CA GLN A 95 1.38 18.25 39.23
C GLN A 95 2.15 16.92 39.14
N GLY A 96 3.45 16.94 38.82
CA GLY A 96 4.28 15.74 38.71
C GLY A 96 4.46 15.21 37.28
N GLY A 97 3.96 15.93 36.28
CA GLY A 97 4.13 15.57 34.88
C GLY A 97 5.59 15.52 34.43
N SER A 98 5.87 14.77 33.37
CA SER A 98 7.19 14.70 32.76
C SER A 98 7.20 15.29 31.34
N VAL A 99 8.20 16.12 31.02
CA VAL A 99 8.32 16.82 29.73
C VAL A 99 9.64 16.46 29.05
N LEU A 100 9.58 16.09 27.77
CA LEU A 100 10.75 16.06 26.89
C LEU A 100 10.67 17.26 25.95
N LEU A 101 11.63 18.19 26.06
CA LEU A 101 11.71 19.36 25.19
C LEU A 101 12.87 19.24 24.20
N ASP A 102 12.53 19.17 22.93
CA ASP A 102 13.46 19.11 21.81
C ASP A 102 13.68 20.49 21.18
N TYR A 103 14.93 20.93 21.10
CA TYR A 103 15.30 22.28 20.64
C TYR A 103 15.45 22.41 19.11
N SER A 104 14.92 21.47 18.33
CA SER A 104 14.96 21.46 16.85
C SER A 104 14.38 22.72 16.15
N ALA A 105 13.71 23.64 16.86
CA ALA A 105 13.24 24.93 16.33
C ALA A 105 13.54 26.12 17.27
N PRO A 106 13.96 27.30 16.76
CA PRO A 106 14.30 28.44 17.60
C PRO A 106 13.05 29.24 18.04
N ASN A 107 12.60 29.09 19.29
CA ASN A 107 11.63 30.00 19.92
C ASN A 107 12.28 30.84 21.05
N PRO A 108 12.34 32.18 20.95
CA PRO A 108 12.88 33.09 21.99
C PRO A 108 12.10 33.12 23.32
N ALA A 109 10.78 32.93 23.31
CA ALA A 109 9.92 33.10 24.50
C ALA A 109 10.10 31.98 25.54
N LEU A 110 10.29 30.74 25.08
CA LEU A 110 10.57 29.59 25.97
C LEU A 110 12.04 29.52 26.39
N ARG A 111 12.97 30.09 25.60
CA ARG A 111 14.35 30.33 26.06
C ARG A 111 14.41 31.25 27.29
N HIS A 112 13.40 32.10 27.47
CA HIS A 112 13.25 32.98 28.62
C HIS A 112 12.54 32.28 29.81
N TRP A 113 11.56 31.40 29.53
CA TRP A 113 10.83 30.59 30.52
C TRP A 113 11.74 29.71 31.41
N PHE A 114 12.89 29.27 30.91
CA PHE A 114 13.85 28.48 31.71
C PHE A 114 14.71 29.30 32.68
N ARG A 115 14.80 30.63 32.56
CA ARG A 115 15.69 31.46 33.40
C ARG A 115 15.00 32.21 34.54
N GLY A 116 13.67 32.07 34.69
CA GLY A 116 12.96 32.48 35.90
C GLY A 116 12.89 33.99 36.23
N ARG A 117 12.91 34.92 35.26
CA ARG A 117 12.55 36.34 35.52
C ARG A 117 11.91 37.05 34.32
N ALA A 118 10.78 37.70 34.59
CA ALA A 118 10.10 38.65 33.72
C ALA A 118 10.91 39.96 33.51
N ASN A 119 10.57 40.64 32.40
CA ASN A 119 10.75 42.06 32.10
C ASN A 119 12.18 42.57 31.82
N ASN A 120 12.62 42.49 30.57
CA ASN A 120 13.23 43.62 29.85
C ASN A 120 13.40 43.29 28.35
N GLN A 121 12.63 43.99 27.50
CA GLN A 121 12.61 43.81 26.04
C GLN A 121 13.95 44.10 25.34
N GLN A 122 14.90 44.79 25.97
CA GLN A 122 16.19 45.13 25.35
C GLN A 122 17.32 44.11 25.59
N GLN A 123 17.18 43.20 26.56
CA GLN A 123 18.04 42.01 26.66
C GLN A 123 17.42 40.78 25.96
N ALA A 124 16.19 40.91 25.47
CA ALA A 124 15.42 39.86 24.80
C ALA A 124 16.02 39.39 23.45
N LEU A 125 17.06 40.07 22.96
CA LEU A 125 17.83 39.68 21.76
C LEU A 125 19.00 38.73 22.07
N MET A 126 19.30 38.43 23.35
CA MET A 126 20.39 37.53 23.75
C MET A 126 19.89 36.13 24.15
N TYR A 127 20.26 35.18 23.31
CA TYR A 127 19.84 33.79 23.21
C TYR A 127 20.17 32.94 24.44
N GLY A 128 19.19 32.15 24.92
CA GLY A 128 19.39 31.03 25.86
C GLY A 128 20.18 29.84 25.29
N VAL A 129 21.06 30.09 24.32
CA VAL A 129 21.98 29.14 23.68
C VAL A 129 23.38 29.67 23.99
N ALA A 130 24.11 29.02 24.89
CA ALA A 130 25.46 29.47 25.25
C ALA A 130 26.44 29.31 24.07
N ALA A 131 26.20 28.29 23.23
CA ALA A 131 26.97 27.96 22.04
C ALA A 131 26.18 27.00 21.12
N ARG A 132 26.61 26.81 19.88
CA ARG A 132 26.02 25.82 18.94
C ARG A 132 27.04 24.71 18.63
N SER A 133 26.59 23.54 18.19
CA SER A 133 27.48 22.41 17.86
C SER A 133 27.02 21.65 16.61
N ARG A 134 27.97 21.20 15.80
CA ARG A 134 27.84 20.10 14.83
C ARG A 134 28.81 18.96 15.20
N SER A 135 29.32 18.94 16.42
CA SER A 135 30.19 17.87 16.90
C SER A 135 29.36 16.70 17.42
N PRO A 136 29.90 15.46 17.42
CA PRO A 136 29.31 14.36 18.14
C PRO A 136 29.04 14.70 19.62
N PHE A 137 28.07 14.03 20.22
CA PHE A 137 27.78 14.16 21.65
C PHE A 137 27.94 12.82 22.37
N THR A 138 28.38 12.86 23.62
CA THR A 138 28.72 11.68 24.40
C THR A 138 27.95 11.68 25.71
N LEU A 139 27.44 10.51 26.12
CA LEU A 139 26.77 10.32 27.42
C LEU A 139 27.76 10.59 28.57
N ALA A 140 27.36 11.44 29.51
CA ALA A 140 28.20 11.84 30.64
C ALA A 140 28.21 10.77 31.74
N GLY A 141 29.37 10.47 32.33
CA GLY A 141 29.47 9.63 33.54
C GLY A 141 29.15 8.14 33.37
N GLY A 142 29.50 7.34 34.39
CA GLY A 142 29.23 5.90 34.47
C GLY A 142 27.79 5.59 34.92
N ASP A 143 27.28 6.34 35.90
CA ASP A 143 25.95 6.16 36.51
C ASP A 143 24.82 6.88 35.73
N ASN A 144 25.01 7.06 34.42
CA ASN A 144 24.07 7.80 33.59
C ASN A 144 22.74 7.04 33.42
N PRO A 145 21.58 7.61 33.77
CA PRO A 145 20.29 6.92 33.68
C PRO A 145 19.86 6.59 32.24
N LEU A 146 20.46 7.24 31.23
CA LEU A 146 20.22 6.89 29.83
C LEU A 146 20.96 5.63 29.38
N ARG A 147 22.03 5.20 30.06
CA ARG A 147 22.78 4.01 29.65
C ARG A 147 21.87 2.78 29.62
N ALA A 148 21.98 2.02 28.54
CA ALA A 148 21.32 0.74 28.32
C ALA A 148 22.29 -0.15 27.53
N GLU A 149 22.10 -1.47 27.57
CA GLU A 149 23.04 -2.46 27.01
C GLU A 149 23.34 -2.21 25.53
N ASP A 150 22.32 -1.83 24.75
CA ASP A 150 22.43 -1.61 23.30
C ASP A 150 22.53 -0.12 22.90
N LEU A 151 22.71 0.80 23.86
CA LEU A 151 22.78 2.23 23.57
C LEU A 151 24.24 2.69 23.39
N PRO A 152 24.62 3.27 22.24
CA PRO A 152 25.94 3.85 22.05
C PRO A 152 26.25 4.93 23.08
N THR A 153 27.52 5.05 23.45
CA THR A 153 27.96 6.13 24.36
C THR A 153 28.22 7.45 23.64
N THR A 154 28.51 7.41 22.34
CA THR A 154 28.75 8.57 21.49
C THR A 154 27.84 8.51 20.28
N PHE A 155 27.31 9.66 19.90
CA PHE A 155 26.35 9.82 18.83
C PHE A 155 26.83 10.84 17.82
N GLU A 156 26.72 10.48 16.54
CA GLU A 156 27.00 11.41 15.44
C GLU A 156 26.00 12.58 15.45
N PRO A 157 26.42 13.77 14.99
CA PRO A 157 25.59 14.97 14.93
C PRO A 157 24.58 14.91 13.76
N VAL A 158 23.55 15.77 13.83
CA VAL A 158 22.58 15.90 12.75
C VAL A 158 23.23 16.50 11.50
N PRO A 159 23.18 15.84 10.33
CA PRO A 159 23.73 16.38 9.10
C PRO A 159 23.14 17.75 8.75
N ARG A 160 24.00 18.71 8.39
CA ARG A 160 23.63 20.05 7.85
C ARG A 160 22.89 21.00 8.82
N SER A 161 22.81 20.71 10.12
CA SER A 161 22.18 21.59 11.11
C SER A 161 23.08 21.84 12.32
N PHE A 162 23.05 23.06 12.87
CA PHE A 162 23.67 23.36 14.16
C PHE A 162 22.69 23.04 15.29
N ALA A 163 23.09 22.15 16.20
CA ALA A 163 22.34 21.87 17.42
C ALA A 163 22.64 22.94 18.49
N PRO A 164 21.62 23.47 19.19
CA PRO A 164 21.84 24.37 20.32
C PRO A 164 22.43 23.61 21.52
N ALA A 165 23.51 24.14 22.10
CA ALA A 165 23.98 23.69 23.40
C ALA A 165 23.12 24.27 24.52
N ILE A 166 22.86 23.45 25.54
CA ILE A 166 22.04 23.80 26.70
C ILE A 166 22.93 24.55 27.68
N ALA A 167 22.47 25.69 28.19
CA ALA A 167 23.14 26.38 29.28
C ALA A 167 22.99 25.54 30.57
N GLU A 168 24.11 25.23 31.24
CA GLU A 168 24.13 24.39 32.44
C GLU A 168 23.30 25.02 33.59
N PRO A 169 22.14 24.46 33.96
CA PRO A 169 21.35 24.96 35.09
C PRO A 169 22.02 24.58 36.42
N ALA A 170 21.89 25.42 37.45
CA ALA A 170 22.54 25.20 38.74
C ALA A 170 22.13 23.90 39.47
N ASN A 171 20.97 23.32 39.14
CA ASN A 171 20.38 22.14 39.81
C ASN A 171 20.00 21.01 38.84
N ALA A 172 20.70 20.87 37.70
CA ALA A 172 20.37 19.86 36.70
C ALA A 172 21.48 18.83 36.50
N THR A 173 21.09 17.61 36.14
CA THR A 173 22.02 16.53 35.79
C THR A 173 22.34 16.59 34.30
N VAL A 174 23.61 16.78 33.95
CA VAL A 174 24.07 16.68 32.57
C VAL A 174 24.10 15.20 32.18
N LEU A 175 23.29 14.83 31.17
CA LEU A 175 23.18 13.46 30.66
C LEU A 175 24.03 13.24 29.41
N ALA A 176 24.31 14.28 28.63
CA ALA A 176 25.22 14.20 27.50
C ALA A 176 25.90 15.54 27.26
N THR A 177 27.09 15.52 26.67
CA THR A 177 27.86 16.72 26.31
C THR A 177 28.27 16.70 24.85
N PHE A 178 28.12 17.82 24.15
CA PHE A 178 28.77 18.04 22.86
C PHE A 178 30.28 18.08 23.05
N GLN A 179 31.02 17.45 22.14
CA GLN A 179 32.48 17.44 22.19
C GLN A 179 33.08 18.83 22.01
N ARG A 180 32.52 19.62 21.10
CA ARG A 180 32.96 20.99 20.80
C ARG A 180 31.78 21.89 20.49
N THR A 181 31.99 23.19 20.66
CA THR A 181 30.99 24.19 20.31
C THR A 181 31.58 25.36 19.54
N THR A 182 30.71 26.15 18.95
CA THR A 182 31.02 27.43 18.33
C THR A 182 30.27 28.52 19.10
N ALA A 183 30.98 29.55 19.53
CA ALA A 183 30.38 30.73 20.15
C ALA A 183 29.49 31.45 19.13
N ALA A 184 28.27 31.81 19.51
CA ALA A 184 27.38 32.57 18.62
C ALA A 184 27.95 34.00 18.43
N PRO A 185 28.22 34.47 17.19
CA PRO A 185 28.68 35.84 17.00
C PRO A 185 27.60 36.83 17.46
N ASN A 186 28.02 37.81 18.26
CA ASN A 186 27.17 38.80 18.90
C ASN A 186 26.22 39.49 17.90
N GLY A 187 24.92 39.20 18.00
CA GLY A 187 23.86 40.13 17.56
C GLY A 187 23.42 40.15 16.10
N GLN A 188 23.89 39.26 15.21
CA GLN A 188 23.39 39.20 13.81
C GLN A 188 23.15 37.75 13.33
N VAL A 189 22.00 37.17 13.71
CA VAL A 189 21.67 35.78 13.37
C VAL A 189 21.15 35.62 11.94
N GLU A 190 20.37 36.58 11.41
CA GLU A 190 19.83 36.49 10.04
C GLU A 190 20.90 36.68 8.94
N LEU A 191 21.93 37.50 9.18
CA LEU A 191 23.03 37.69 8.22
C LEU A 191 23.98 36.48 8.19
N ALA A 192 24.12 35.77 9.32
CA ALA A 192 24.95 34.58 9.44
C ALA A 192 24.29 33.37 8.75
N GLU A 193 22.98 33.14 8.88
CA GLU A 193 22.28 32.02 8.23
C GLU A 193 22.37 32.05 6.70
N ARG A 194 22.40 33.25 6.09
CA ARG A 194 22.59 33.44 4.65
C ARG A 194 24.05 33.27 4.20
N ASN A 195 25.03 33.57 5.07
CA ASN A 195 26.46 33.45 4.77
C ASN A 195 27.06 32.07 5.16
N ASP A 196 26.44 31.32 6.08
CA ASP A 196 26.94 30.06 6.67
C ASP A 196 26.85 28.84 5.75
N ARG A 197 26.01 28.87 4.69
CA ARG A 197 26.08 27.84 3.65
C ARG A 197 27.42 27.84 2.89
N ARG A 198 28.26 28.88 3.07
CA ARG A 198 29.53 29.08 2.35
C ARG A 198 30.79 29.05 3.21
N GLN A 199 30.71 29.20 4.53
CA GLN A 199 31.88 29.30 5.41
C GLN A 199 31.79 28.29 6.55
N GLN A 200 32.64 27.26 6.53
CA GLN A 200 32.82 26.29 7.62
C GLN A 200 33.35 27.03 8.87
N LEU A 201 32.47 27.49 9.76
CA LEU A 201 32.90 28.08 11.03
C LEU A 201 33.69 27.06 11.87
N PRO A 202 34.86 27.40 12.44
CA PRO A 202 35.68 26.45 13.19
C PRO A 202 35.05 26.09 14.55
N GLU A 203 34.96 24.80 14.84
CA GLU A 203 34.51 24.24 16.13
C GLU A 203 35.67 24.17 17.14
N ASN A 204 36.06 25.33 17.70
CA ASN A 204 37.19 25.44 18.63
C ASN A 204 36.76 25.86 20.06
N GLY A 205 35.46 25.98 20.33
CA GLY A 205 34.92 26.30 21.65
C GLY A 205 34.84 25.10 22.60
N PRO A 206 34.62 25.34 23.91
CA PRO A 206 34.59 24.29 24.92
C PRO A 206 33.42 23.32 24.71
N SER A 207 33.51 22.13 25.32
CA SER A 207 32.37 21.21 25.45
C SER A 207 31.20 21.88 26.19
N ALA A 208 29.97 21.51 25.85
CA ALA A 208 28.78 22.04 26.51
C ALA A 208 27.71 20.96 26.65
N PRO A 209 26.77 21.09 27.61
CA PRO A 209 25.67 20.15 27.77
C PRO A 209 24.82 20.02 26.49
N ALA A 210 24.60 18.78 26.06
CA ALA A 210 23.74 18.40 24.94
C ALA A 210 22.37 17.92 25.43
N ILE A 211 22.33 17.15 26.51
CA ILE A 211 21.09 16.66 27.13
C ILE A 211 21.19 16.88 28.63
N VAL A 212 20.13 17.44 29.22
CA VAL A 212 20.07 17.78 30.65
C VAL A 212 18.74 17.32 31.23
N LEU A 213 18.76 16.79 32.45
CA LEU A 213 17.57 16.43 33.23
C LEU A 213 17.48 17.31 34.48
N GLU A 214 16.32 17.93 34.68
CA GLU A 214 16.05 18.83 35.80
C GLU A 214 14.74 18.42 36.50
N SER A 215 14.69 18.58 37.82
CA SER A 215 13.45 18.50 38.59
C SER A 215 12.81 19.88 38.69
N ARG A 216 11.55 20.03 38.30
CA ARG A 216 10.83 21.32 38.30
C ARG A 216 9.43 21.13 38.91
N GLY A 217 9.18 21.80 40.03
CA GLY A 217 7.99 21.51 40.84
C GLY A 217 8.07 20.08 41.39
N ASN A 218 7.01 19.29 41.18
CA ASN A 218 6.98 17.86 41.50
C ASN A 218 7.34 16.97 40.30
N GLY A 219 7.57 17.57 39.12
CA GLY A 219 7.77 16.88 37.85
C GLY A 219 9.22 16.91 37.37
N ARG A 220 9.43 16.39 36.16
CA ARG A 220 10.75 16.27 35.52
C ARG A 220 10.73 16.89 34.13
N VAL A 221 11.80 17.59 33.78
CA VAL A 221 12.00 18.09 32.42
C VAL A 221 13.34 17.63 31.88
N MET A 222 13.30 16.99 30.71
CA MET A 222 14.50 16.64 29.95
C MET A 222 14.64 17.57 28.75
N LEU A 223 15.76 18.28 28.71
CA LEU A 223 16.11 19.22 27.66
C LEU A 223 17.03 18.53 26.67
N CYS A 224 16.69 18.61 25.38
CA CYS A 224 17.40 17.92 24.31
C CYS A 224 17.87 18.89 23.23
N GLY A 225 19.17 19.21 23.25
CA GLY A 225 19.86 20.05 22.28
C GLY A 225 20.05 19.42 20.89
N PRO A 226 20.37 18.12 20.74
CA PRO A 226 20.65 17.47 19.45
C PRO A 226 19.56 17.48 18.37
N ALA A 227 18.41 18.14 18.57
CA ALA A 227 17.37 18.31 17.56
C ALA A 227 16.81 17.00 16.97
N LEU A 228 16.53 16.00 17.84
CA LEU A 228 16.18 14.63 17.44
C LEU A 228 14.96 14.57 16.53
N GLY A 229 13.94 15.41 16.75
CA GLY A 229 12.73 15.47 15.92
C GLY A 229 13.03 15.85 14.46
N MET A 230 13.94 16.81 14.24
CA MET A 230 14.42 17.15 12.89
C MET A 230 15.24 16.00 12.31
N ALA A 231 16.13 15.45 13.12
CA ALA A 231 17.11 14.48 12.67
C ALA A 231 16.46 13.18 12.20
N THR A 232 15.48 12.70 12.97
CA THR A 232 14.69 11.50 12.64
C THR A 232 13.77 11.76 11.45
N SER A 233 12.99 12.86 11.46
CA SER A 233 11.97 13.11 10.43
C SER A 233 12.54 13.51 9.05
N LEU A 234 13.66 14.24 9.01
CA LEU A 234 14.16 14.89 7.78
C LEU A 234 15.57 14.47 7.38
N ALA A 235 16.44 14.15 8.35
CA ALA A 235 17.83 13.82 8.07
C ALA A 235 18.10 12.30 8.02
N GLY A 236 17.13 11.48 8.45
CA GLY A 236 17.25 10.02 8.49
C GLY A 236 18.23 9.51 9.55
N ALA A 237 18.55 10.32 10.57
CA ALA A 237 19.45 9.92 11.64
C ALA A 237 18.79 8.90 12.58
N ASP A 238 19.56 7.90 13.02
CA ASP A 238 19.07 6.91 13.97
C ASP A 238 19.33 7.32 15.42
N TYR A 239 18.26 7.71 16.11
CA TYR A 239 18.25 8.00 17.54
C TYR A 239 17.18 7.22 18.30
N ASP A 240 16.63 6.13 17.74
CA ASP A 240 15.47 5.47 18.35
C ASP A 240 15.81 4.93 19.74
N GLN A 241 16.97 4.28 19.89
CA GLN A 241 17.40 3.76 21.19
C GLN A 241 17.63 4.89 22.21
N LEU A 242 18.11 6.06 21.77
CA LEU A 242 18.27 7.23 22.64
C LEU A 242 16.91 7.76 23.08
N ILE A 243 15.96 7.90 22.16
CA ILE A 243 14.59 8.34 22.45
C ILE A 243 13.92 7.36 23.44
N LEU A 244 14.05 6.05 23.22
CA LEU A 244 13.51 5.03 24.12
C LEU A 244 14.17 5.11 25.52
N ALA A 245 15.48 5.32 25.61
CA ALA A 245 16.16 5.49 26.89
C ALA A 245 15.68 6.75 27.63
N MET A 246 15.46 7.86 26.92
CA MET A 246 14.94 9.10 27.50
C MET A 246 13.51 8.90 28.01
N LEU A 247 12.64 8.23 27.23
CA LEU A 247 11.28 7.90 27.65
C LEU A 247 11.24 6.93 28.82
N ARG A 248 12.13 5.92 28.85
CA ARG A 248 12.29 5.02 29.99
C ARG A 248 12.59 5.80 31.27
N VAL A 249 13.48 6.79 31.22
CA VAL A 249 13.80 7.65 32.39
C VAL A 249 12.62 8.52 32.79
N LEU A 250 11.93 9.15 31.83
CA LEU A 250 10.82 10.06 32.11
C LEU A 250 9.54 9.37 32.57
N THR A 251 9.38 8.07 32.27
CA THR A 251 8.21 7.26 32.61
C THR A 251 8.50 6.20 33.67
N ASP A 252 9.68 6.21 34.30
CA ASP A 252 10.11 5.18 35.26
C ASP A 252 9.98 3.74 34.71
N GLY A 253 10.26 3.58 33.41
CA GLY A 253 10.23 2.29 32.70
C GLY A 253 8.88 1.90 32.10
N HIS A 254 7.83 2.70 32.29
CA HIS A 254 6.50 2.39 31.78
C HIS A 254 6.36 2.58 30.25
N ALA A 255 7.29 3.30 29.60
CA ALA A 255 7.42 3.34 28.14
C ALA A 255 8.30 2.19 27.61
N ALA A 256 7.87 0.94 27.86
CA ALA A 256 8.59 -0.25 27.42
C ALA A 256 8.19 -0.67 25.99
N PRO A 257 9.16 -0.96 25.09
CA PRO A 257 8.86 -1.47 23.75
C PRO A 257 8.01 -2.75 23.78
N GLN A 258 6.97 -2.76 22.94
CA GLN A 258 6.00 -3.85 22.80
C GLN A 258 6.13 -4.58 21.46
N LEU A 259 6.69 -3.94 20.45
CA LEU A 259 6.95 -4.53 19.13
C LEU A 259 8.45 -4.75 18.91
N THR A 260 8.77 -5.72 18.06
CA THR A 260 10.08 -5.78 17.41
C THR A 260 10.07 -4.75 16.28
N PRO A 261 10.99 -3.77 16.25
CA PRO A 261 10.95 -2.71 15.25
C PRO A 261 11.16 -3.25 13.83
N GLU A 262 10.59 -2.56 12.86
CA GLU A 262 10.53 -2.96 11.46
C GLU A 262 10.90 -1.80 10.55
N GLY A 263 11.26 -2.17 9.31
CA GLY A 263 11.76 -1.27 8.29
C GLY A 263 13.29 -1.23 8.33
N PRO A 264 14.00 -1.55 7.23
CA PRO A 264 15.32 -0.97 7.06
C PRO A 264 15.09 0.54 7.16
N ARG A 265 15.77 1.23 8.08
CA ARG A 265 15.98 2.65 7.83
C ARG A 265 16.84 2.66 6.59
N LEU A 266 16.18 2.83 5.43
CA LEU A 266 16.85 3.08 4.17
C LEU A 266 17.93 4.09 4.53
N GLY A 267 19.19 3.70 4.34
CA GLY A 267 20.28 4.66 4.33
C GLY A 267 19.91 5.64 3.25
N ARG A 268 19.25 6.73 3.64
CA ARG A 268 18.84 7.88 2.84
C ARG A 268 18.85 7.57 1.34
N LYS A 269 17.83 6.87 0.79
CA LYS A 269 17.58 6.89 -0.67
C LYS A 269 17.26 8.34 -1.02
N GLN A 270 18.29 9.08 -1.35
CA GLN A 270 18.25 10.43 -1.83
C GLN A 270 18.88 10.43 -3.20
N SER A 271 18.31 11.22 -4.10
CA SER A 271 19.00 11.49 -5.35
C SER A 271 20.40 12.01 -5.00
N GLN A 272 21.42 11.60 -5.77
CA GLN A 272 22.79 12.11 -5.59
C GLN A 272 22.82 13.66 -5.63
N ARG A 273 21.83 14.25 -6.31
CA ARG A 273 21.57 15.70 -6.35
C ARG A 273 21.12 16.29 -5.00
N SER A 274 20.27 15.63 -4.21
CA SER A 274 19.94 16.09 -2.83
C SER A 274 21.17 16.05 -1.89
N LEU A 275 22.13 15.17 -2.20
CA LEU A 275 23.42 15.06 -1.50
C LEU A 275 24.41 16.16 -1.89
N GLY A 276 24.14 16.92 -2.96
CA GLY A 276 24.99 18.03 -3.42
C GLY A 276 26.24 17.55 -4.16
N ASP A 277 26.28 16.29 -4.58
CA ASP A 277 27.37 15.71 -5.34
C ASP A 277 27.04 15.78 -6.84
N THR A 278 27.91 16.43 -7.62
CA THR A 278 27.78 16.54 -9.08
C THR A 278 28.73 15.58 -9.80
N GLY A 279 29.12 14.48 -9.15
CA GLY A 279 30.05 13.47 -9.67
C GLY A 279 29.37 12.42 -10.55
N GLU A 280 30.08 11.97 -11.58
CA GLU A 280 29.64 10.98 -12.57
C GLU A 280 29.25 9.62 -11.97
N ILE A 281 28.30 8.98 -12.65
CA ILE A 281 27.57 7.77 -12.26
C ILE A 281 28.51 6.55 -12.24
N GLY A 282 28.66 5.92 -11.08
CA GLY A 282 29.07 4.52 -10.96
C GLY A 282 27.85 3.70 -10.59
N ALA A 283 27.27 2.99 -11.57
CA ALA A 283 26.21 2.02 -11.32
C ALA A 283 26.80 0.83 -10.54
N THR A 284 26.39 0.65 -9.30
CA THR A 284 26.55 -0.62 -8.59
C THR A 284 25.29 -1.44 -8.86
N GLU A 285 25.44 -2.45 -9.71
CA GLU A 285 24.46 -3.51 -9.92
C GLU A 285 24.35 -4.31 -8.62
N GLU A 286 23.30 -4.04 -7.83
CA GLU A 286 22.80 -5.01 -6.86
C GLU A 286 21.72 -5.81 -7.60
N GLU A 287 22.12 -6.98 -8.12
CA GLU A 287 21.21 -7.99 -8.61
C GLU A 287 20.37 -8.49 -7.42
N GLU A 288 19.15 -7.98 -7.29
CA GLU A 288 18.11 -8.63 -6.48
C GLU A 288 17.65 -9.87 -7.26
N GLU A 289 18.16 -11.04 -6.87
CA GLU A 289 17.56 -12.32 -7.21
C GLU A 289 16.13 -12.35 -6.67
N GLU A 290 15.15 -12.05 -7.52
CA GLU A 290 13.76 -12.45 -7.31
C GLU A 290 13.72 -13.97 -7.18
N VAL A 291 13.67 -14.45 -5.94
CA VAL A 291 13.29 -15.84 -5.66
C VAL A 291 11.79 -15.95 -5.95
N ALA A 292 11.46 -16.16 -7.23
CA ALA A 292 10.19 -16.73 -7.62
C ALA A 292 10.03 -18.04 -6.84
N THR A 293 9.15 -18.02 -5.84
CA THR A 293 8.70 -19.26 -5.21
C THR A 293 7.72 -19.88 -6.18
N GLU A 294 8.27 -20.59 -7.17
CA GLU A 294 7.54 -21.53 -8.00
C GLU A 294 6.94 -22.58 -7.05
N VAL A 295 5.67 -22.40 -6.72
CA VAL A 295 4.84 -23.54 -6.37
C VAL A 295 4.67 -24.29 -7.69
N GLU A 296 5.60 -25.20 -8.00
CA GLU A 296 5.38 -26.22 -9.01
C GLU A 296 4.19 -27.09 -8.54
N GLU A 297 2.97 -26.63 -8.80
CA GLU A 297 1.85 -27.55 -8.93
C GLU A 297 2.16 -28.39 -10.16
N SER A 298 2.70 -29.59 -9.94
CA SER A 298 3.07 -30.50 -11.01
C SER A 298 1.84 -30.82 -11.86
N PHE A 299 1.72 -30.21 -13.04
CA PHE A 299 0.77 -30.60 -14.10
C PHE A 299 1.16 -31.94 -14.78
N ALA A 300 1.87 -32.82 -14.06
CA ALA A 300 2.37 -34.07 -14.59
C ALA A 300 1.19 -35.02 -14.91
N ARG A 301 1.07 -35.38 -16.18
CA ARG A 301 0.04 -36.32 -16.63
C ARG A 301 0.39 -37.75 -16.22
N PRO A 302 -0.61 -38.59 -15.90
CA PRO A 302 -0.35 -39.98 -15.59
C PRO A 302 0.20 -40.73 -16.82
N PRO A 303 0.99 -41.80 -16.63
CA PRO A 303 1.43 -42.65 -17.74
C PRO A 303 0.24 -43.33 -18.43
N GLY A 304 0.37 -43.60 -19.72
CA GLY A 304 -0.63 -44.33 -20.49
C GLY A 304 -0.72 -45.81 -20.11
N LYS A 305 -1.79 -46.50 -20.53
CA LYS A 305 -1.98 -47.93 -20.24
C LYS A 305 -1.06 -48.80 -21.10
N GLY A 306 -0.39 -49.77 -20.46
CA GLY A 306 0.53 -50.72 -21.10
C GLY A 306 1.95 -50.16 -21.29
N PRO A 307 2.86 -50.91 -21.95
CA PRO A 307 4.20 -50.40 -22.26
C PRO A 307 4.17 -49.31 -23.34
N ARG A 308 5.17 -48.42 -23.34
CA ARG A 308 5.40 -47.49 -24.45
C ARG A 308 5.70 -48.26 -25.73
N GLY A 309 5.06 -47.88 -26.83
CA GLY A 309 5.21 -48.51 -28.14
C GLY A 309 6.04 -47.65 -29.10
N ASN A 310 6.64 -48.28 -30.11
CA ASN A 310 7.31 -47.56 -31.19
C ASN A 310 6.30 -46.75 -32.02
N LEU A 311 6.76 -45.66 -32.63
CA LEU A 311 5.95 -44.88 -33.55
C LEU A 311 5.56 -45.72 -34.79
N PRO A 312 4.35 -45.51 -35.35
CA PRO A 312 3.95 -46.22 -36.55
C PRO A 312 4.81 -45.83 -37.76
N THR A 313 4.98 -46.74 -38.71
CA THR A 313 5.81 -46.51 -39.91
C THR A 313 5.39 -45.25 -40.65
N GLY A 314 6.37 -44.39 -40.95
CA GLY A 314 6.18 -43.14 -41.69
C GLY A 314 5.78 -41.93 -40.84
N PHE A 315 5.65 -42.07 -39.52
CA PHE A 315 5.59 -40.92 -38.61
C PHE A 315 6.98 -40.44 -38.21
N GLN A 316 7.16 -39.13 -38.18
CA GLN A 316 8.33 -38.46 -37.63
C GLN A 316 8.02 -38.03 -36.21
N LEU A 317 8.92 -38.33 -35.27
CA LEU A 317 8.86 -37.82 -33.91
C LEU A 317 9.05 -36.30 -33.95
N VAL A 318 8.19 -35.57 -33.24
CA VAL A 318 8.27 -34.12 -33.09
C VAL A 318 8.75 -33.78 -31.69
N GLU A 319 8.13 -34.38 -30.67
CA GLU A 319 8.52 -34.20 -29.28
C GLU A 319 8.27 -35.51 -28.52
N GLU A 320 9.26 -35.98 -27.76
CA GLU A 320 9.15 -37.24 -27.00
C GLU A 320 8.38 -37.04 -25.70
N LEU A 321 8.60 -35.90 -25.04
CA LEU A 321 8.01 -35.54 -23.75
C LEU A 321 7.42 -34.12 -23.85
N PRO A 322 6.25 -33.97 -24.48
CA PRO A 322 5.65 -32.65 -24.69
C PRO A 322 5.22 -32.02 -23.36
N ALA A 323 5.20 -30.70 -23.32
CA ALA A 323 4.59 -29.94 -22.24
C ALA A 323 3.09 -30.29 -22.14
N PRO A 324 2.45 -30.10 -20.97
CA PRO A 324 1.02 -30.38 -20.81
C PRO A 324 0.10 -29.52 -21.70
N CYS A 325 0.60 -28.37 -22.17
CA CYS A 325 -0.07 -27.45 -23.08
C CYS A 325 0.91 -27.01 -24.16
N TYR A 326 0.50 -27.05 -25.43
CA TYR A 326 1.37 -26.71 -26.56
C TYR A 326 0.57 -26.41 -27.84
N ASP A 327 1.24 -25.80 -28.80
CA ASP A 327 0.77 -25.50 -30.14
C ASP A 327 1.59 -26.26 -31.18
N LEU A 328 0.91 -26.79 -32.20
CA LEU A 328 1.50 -27.41 -33.38
C LEU A 328 1.11 -26.64 -34.62
N THR A 329 2.10 -26.17 -35.37
CA THR A 329 1.89 -25.41 -36.62
C THR A 329 2.42 -26.17 -37.82
N GLY A 330 1.61 -26.26 -38.87
CA GLY A 330 1.98 -27.01 -40.06
C GLY A 330 1.25 -26.56 -41.32
N SER A 331 1.64 -27.11 -42.46
CA SER A 331 1.01 -26.86 -43.76
C SER A 331 0.73 -28.16 -44.52
N LEU A 332 -0.30 -28.17 -45.36
CA LEU A 332 -0.70 -29.37 -46.12
C LEU A 332 0.22 -29.65 -47.33
N ALA A 333 0.79 -30.85 -47.42
CA ALA A 333 1.57 -31.29 -48.60
C ALA A 333 0.72 -31.71 -49.81
N GLY A 334 -0.62 -31.80 -49.67
CA GLY A 334 -1.56 -32.16 -50.73
C GLY A 334 -2.37 -33.44 -50.44
N GLY A 335 -1.87 -34.32 -49.56
CA GLY A 335 -2.59 -35.45 -48.96
C GLY A 335 -3.01 -35.18 -47.52
N PRO A 336 -3.62 -36.17 -46.82
CA PRO A 336 -3.97 -36.01 -45.41
C PRO A 336 -2.72 -35.91 -44.53
N CYS A 337 -2.65 -34.85 -43.75
CA CYS A 337 -1.73 -34.71 -42.63
C CYS A 337 -2.31 -35.44 -41.41
N GLU A 338 -1.50 -36.23 -40.73
CA GLU A 338 -1.88 -36.95 -39.52
C GLU A 338 -0.93 -36.59 -38.37
N LEU A 339 -1.50 -36.19 -37.24
CA LEU A 339 -0.79 -35.86 -36.01
C LEU A 339 -1.19 -36.89 -34.94
N LEU A 340 -0.21 -37.45 -34.26
CA LEU A 340 -0.38 -38.24 -33.05
C LEU A 340 -0.03 -37.34 -31.87
N LEU A 341 -0.95 -37.23 -30.91
CA LEU A 341 -0.81 -36.48 -29.68
C LEU A 341 -0.91 -37.47 -28.52
N ASN A 342 -0.15 -37.25 -27.46
CA ASN A 342 -0.15 -38.12 -26.29
C ASN A 342 0.06 -39.59 -26.72
N TYR A 343 0.96 -39.85 -27.66
CA TYR A 343 1.18 -41.19 -28.19
C TYR A 343 1.94 -42.03 -27.18
N TRP A 344 1.21 -42.93 -26.51
CA TRP A 344 1.82 -43.91 -25.61
C TRP A 344 2.08 -45.23 -26.34
N ASN A 345 1.07 -45.71 -27.09
CA ASN A 345 1.18 -46.85 -27.99
C ASN A 345 0.01 -46.83 -29.01
N ALA A 346 0.01 -47.77 -29.96
CA ALA A 346 -1.02 -47.87 -30.99
C ALA A 346 -2.45 -48.04 -30.42
N ALA A 347 -2.60 -48.48 -29.17
CA ALA A 347 -3.88 -48.66 -28.50
C ALA A 347 -4.32 -47.43 -27.67
N ASN A 348 -3.43 -46.49 -27.34
CA ASN A 348 -3.70 -45.36 -26.46
C ASN A 348 -2.99 -44.09 -26.97
N HIS A 349 -3.75 -43.23 -27.66
CA HIS A 349 -3.29 -41.95 -28.19
C HIS A 349 -4.48 -41.09 -28.65
N VAL A 350 -4.24 -39.81 -28.94
CA VAL A 350 -5.14 -38.98 -29.73
C VAL A 350 -4.55 -38.78 -31.12
N LYS A 351 -5.39 -38.80 -32.15
CA LYS A 351 -5.02 -38.59 -33.55
C LYS A 351 -5.82 -37.44 -34.14
N ALA A 352 -5.14 -36.42 -34.66
CA ALA A 352 -5.75 -35.39 -35.49
C ALA A 352 -5.44 -35.67 -36.97
N VAL A 353 -6.42 -35.46 -37.85
CA VAL A 353 -6.25 -35.59 -39.31
C VAL A 353 -6.73 -34.30 -39.95
N VAL A 354 -5.93 -33.75 -40.88
CA VAL A 354 -6.23 -32.53 -41.65
C VAL A 354 -5.97 -32.80 -43.12
N SER A 355 -6.93 -32.50 -43.99
CA SER A 355 -6.81 -32.67 -45.44
C SER A 355 -7.59 -31.58 -46.17
N THR A 356 -7.55 -31.58 -47.51
CA THR A 356 -8.26 -30.59 -48.35
C THR A 356 -9.78 -30.54 -48.14
N GLY A 357 -10.38 -31.61 -47.60
CA GLY A 357 -11.84 -31.74 -47.41
C GLY A 357 -12.29 -32.33 -46.07
N GLU A 358 -11.37 -32.71 -45.18
CA GLU A 358 -11.68 -33.36 -43.90
C GLU A 358 -10.72 -32.86 -42.81
N ALA A 359 -11.28 -32.50 -41.66
CA ALA A 359 -10.56 -32.30 -40.41
C ALA A 359 -11.24 -33.13 -39.31
N ARG A 360 -10.49 -33.92 -38.53
CA ARG A 360 -11.06 -34.71 -37.43
C ARG A 360 -10.08 -34.90 -36.28
N ILE A 361 -10.62 -35.02 -35.07
CA ILE A 361 -9.91 -35.40 -33.86
C ILE A 361 -10.49 -36.73 -33.39
N VAL A 362 -9.65 -37.74 -33.24
CA VAL A 362 -10.01 -39.11 -32.88
C VAL A 362 -9.24 -39.51 -31.64
N ARG A 363 -9.92 -40.02 -30.62
CA ARG A 363 -9.27 -40.64 -29.46
C ARG A 363 -9.24 -42.14 -29.65
N VAL A 364 -8.09 -42.76 -29.42
CA VAL A 364 -7.93 -44.21 -29.41
C VAL A 364 -7.65 -44.64 -27.99
N GLU A 365 -8.52 -45.46 -27.42
CA GLU A 365 -8.37 -46.00 -26.05
C GLU A 365 -8.57 -47.51 -26.07
N ASN A 366 -7.58 -48.23 -25.53
CA ASN A 366 -7.54 -49.70 -25.59
C ASN A 366 -7.79 -50.26 -27.00
N GLY A 367 -7.30 -49.55 -28.03
CA GLY A 367 -7.45 -49.92 -29.45
C GLY A 367 -8.79 -49.55 -30.07
N VAL A 368 -9.72 -48.94 -29.33
CA VAL A 368 -11.01 -48.49 -29.84
C VAL A 368 -10.94 -47.02 -30.23
N ALA A 369 -11.18 -46.71 -31.51
CA ALA A 369 -11.17 -45.35 -32.03
C ALA A 369 -12.56 -44.70 -31.93
N ARG A 370 -12.60 -43.50 -31.34
CA ARG A 370 -13.80 -42.65 -31.24
C ARG A 370 -13.50 -41.27 -31.78
N THR A 371 -14.25 -40.82 -32.78
CA THR A 371 -14.21 -39.43 -33.24
C THR A 371 -14.75 -38.51 -32.14
N LEU A 372 -13.91 -37.59 -31.68
CA LEU A 372 -14.29 -36.55 -30.71
C LEU A 372 -14.91 -35.34 -31.42
N ALA A 373 -14.36 -34.96 -32.58
CA ALA A 373 -14.86 -33.86 -33.38
C ALA A 373 -14.50 -34.05 -34.85
N SER A 374 -15.33 -33.56 -35.78
CA SER A 374 -15.04 -33.55 -37.22
C SER A 374 -15.64 -32.34 -37.93
N ALA A 375 -14.95 -31.84 -38.96
CA ALA A 375 -15.39 -30.80 -39.89
C ALA A 375 -14.96 -31.13 -41.33
N LYS A 376 -15.55 -30.43 -42.31
CA LYS A 376 -15.22 -30.55 -43.74
C LYS A 376 -14.70 -29.21 -44.27
N PRO A 377 -13.47 -28.78 -43.91
CA PRO A 377 -12.91 -27.52 -44.37
C PRO A 377 -12.65 -27.57 -45.87
N ARG A 378 -12.57 -26.40 -46.52
CA ARG A 378 -12.14 -26.29 -47.93
C ARG A 378 -10.72 -25.74 -47.96
N LEU A 379 -9.72 -26.61 -48.02
CA LEU A 379 -8.30 -26.24 -47.97
C LEU A 379 -7.61 -26.53 -49.29
N SER A 380 -6.62 -25.72 -49.65
CA SER A 380 -5.72 -25.96 -50.78
C SER A 380 -4.42 -26.62 -50.31
N GLN A 381 -3.64 -27.14 -51.27
CA GLN A 381 -2.24 -27.49 -50.99
C GLN A 381 -1.49 -26.26 -50.46
N GLY A 382 -0.61 -26.48 -49.47
CA GLY A 382 0.11 -25.42 -48.76
C GLY A 382 -0.72 -24.65 -47.73
N ALA A 383 -2.01 -24.97 -47.54
CA ALA A 383 -2.81 -24.32 -46.50
C ALA A 383 -2.24 -24.65 -45.11
N SER A 384 -2.09 -23.62 -44.28
CA SER A 384 -1.63 -23.75 -42.91
C SER A 384 -2.74 -24.27 -41.99
N PHE A 385 -2.32 -24.94 -40.93
CA PHE A 385 -3.16 -25.33 -39.81
C PHE A 385 -2.42 -25.12 -38.49
N LEU A 386 -3.20 -24.96 -37.43
CA LEU A 386 -2.74 -24.83 -36.05
C LEU A 386 -3.54 -25.80 -35.18
N LEU A 387 -2.86 -26.66 -34.44
CA LEU A 387 -3.47 -27.48 -33.40
C LEU A 387 -3.00 -26.98 -32.04
N LYS A 388 -3.92 -26.82 -31.10
CA LYS A 388 -3.66 -26.39 -29.73
C LYS A 388 -4.13 -27.46 -28.78
N GLU A 389 -3.30 -27.78 -27.80
CA GLU A 389 -3.67 -28.59 -26.65
C GLU A 389 -3.61 -27.72 -25.40
N ARG A 390 -4.73 -27.64 -24.67
CA ARG A 390 -4.87 -26.90 -23.41
C ARG A 390 -5.59 -27.80 -22.41
N ALA A 391 -4.85 -28.36 -21.46
CA ALA A 391 -5.36 -29.30 -20.47
C ALA A 391 -6.23 -30.43 -21.09
N ASP A 392 -7.56 -30.37 -20.97
CA ASP A 392 -8.49 -31.37 -21.51
C ASP A 392 -9.12 -30.98 -22.86
N ARG A 393 -8.61 -29.95 -23.53
CA ARG A 393 -9.18 -29.43 -24.78
C ARG A 393 -8.16 -29.44 -25.90
N ILE A 394 -8.61 -29.91 -27.06
CA ILE A 394 -7.86 -29.90 -28.31
C ILE A 394 -8.61 -29.05 -29.33
N THR A 395 -7.94 -28.03 -29.86
CA THR A 395 -8.49 -27.13 -30.87
C THR A 395 -7.67 -27.24 -32.14
N LEU A 396 -8.32 -27.47 -33.27
CA LEU A 396 -7.69 -27.49 -34.59
C LEU A 396 -8.28 -26.35 -35.44
N VAL A 397 -7.42 -25.48 -35.93
CA VAL A 397 -7.74 -24.37 -36.83
C VAL A 397 -7.13 -24.66 -38.19
N ALA A 398 -7.95 -24.68 -39.24
CA ALA A 398 -7.47 -24.85 -40.61
C ALA A 398 -8.38 -24.11 -41.61
N GLY A 399 -7.80 -23.20 -42.41
CA GLY A 399 -8.51 -22.41 -43.43
C GLY A 399 -9.79 -21.73 -42.92
N GLY A 400 -9.70 -21.09 -41.74
CA GLY A 400 -10.82 -20.40 -41.09
C GLY A 400 -11.85 -21.31 -40.40
N SER A 401 -11.72 -22.63 -40.50
CA SER A 401 -12.54 -23.58 -39.74
C SER A 401 -11.90 -23.86 -38.39
N LEU A 402 -12.66 -23.72 -37.30
CA LEU A 402 -12.25 -24.08 -35.94
C LEU A 402 -12.99 -25.34 -35.51
N LEU A 403 -12.22 -26.36 -35.11
CA LEU A 403 -12.73 -27.63 -34.60
C LEU A 403 -12.22 -27.84 -33.18
N GLN A 404 -13.13 -27.97 -32.22
CA GLN A 404 -12.77 -28.15 -30.81
C GLN A 404 -13.28 -29.48 -30.28
N ALA A 405 -12.46 -30.17 -29.50
CA ALA A 405 -12.78 -31.43 -28.84
C ALA A 405 -12.37 -31.38 -27.36
N THR A 406 -13.20 -31.94 -26.48
CA THR A 406 -12.82 -32.21 -25.09
C THR A 406 -12.30 -33.65 -24.96
N ALA A 407 -11.07 -33.81 -24.50
CA ALA A 407 -10.39 -35.06 -24.24
C ALA A 407 -10.00 -35.15 -22.75
N LYS A 408 -10.95 -35.49 -21.87
CA LYS A 408 -10.66 -35.62 -20.42
C LYS A 408 -9.72 -36.78 -20.10
N GLY A 409 -8.85 -36.62 -19.10
CA GLY A 409 -7.97 -37.69 -18.63
C GLY A 409 -6.96 -38.11 -19.69
N LEU A 410 -6.31 -37.14 -20.33
CA LEU A 410 -5.15 -37.41 -21.17
C LEU A 410 -4.01 -37.95 -20.31
N HIS A 411 -3.32 -38.93 -20.86
CA HIS A 411 -2.08 -39.45 -20.30
C HIS A 411 -0.89 -38.79 -21.01
N ASP A 412 0.29 -38.96 -20.44
CA ASP A 412 1.55 -38.59 -21.08
C ASP A 412 1.78 -39.38 -22.39
N GLY A 413 2.56 -38.83 -23.32
CA GLY A 413 2.96 -39.52 -24.55
C GLY A 413 3.48 -38.57 -25.63
N ALA A 414 4.24 -39.12 -26.58
CA ALA A 414 4.94 -38.36 -27.60
C ALA A 414 4.01 -37.66 -28.61
N VAL A 415 4.51 -36.61 -29.24
CA VAL A 415 3.93 -35.97 -30.43
C VAL A 415 4.68 -36.43 -31.67
N ALA A 416 3.93 -36.87 -32.69
CA ALA A 416 4.50 -37.29 -33.97
C ALA A 416 3.59 -36.91 -35.13
N ALA A 417 4.17 -36.70 -36.32
CA ALA A 417 3.40 -36.27 -37.48
C ALA A 417 3.84 -36.93 -38.80
N ARG A 418 2.95 -36.91 -39.79
CA ARG A 418 3.25 -37.25 -41.19
C ARG A 418 2.32 -36.54 -42.16
N GLY A 419 2.71 -36.46 -43.44
CA GLY A 419 1.86 -35.87 -44.50
C GLY A 419 1.88 -34.34 -44.54
N MET A 420 2.86 -33.73 -43.89
CA MET A 420 3.11 -32.30 -43.79
C MET A 420 3.92 -31.75 -44.97
N ALA A 421 3.67 -30.50 -45.36
CA ALA A 421 4.59 -29.71 -46.16
C ALA A 421 5.64 -29.09 -45.23
N GLY A 422 6.81 -29.72 -45.14
CA GLY A 422 7.89 -29.30 -44.24
C GLY A 422 7.79 -29.90 -42.83
N GLU A 423 8.55 -29.34 -41.90
CA GLU A 423 8.56 -29.76 -40.49
C GLU A 423 7.34 -29.22 -39.73
N LEU A 424 6.95 -29.92 -38.66
CA LEU A 424 5.91 -29.45 -37.74
C LEU A 424 6.54 -28.54 -36.71
N GLY A 425 6.10 -27.28 -36.67
CA GLY A 425 6.46 -26.38 -35.59
C GLY A 425 5.82 -26.86 -34.29
N TYR A 426 6.61 -26.99 -33.25
CA TYR A 426 6.17 -27.27 -31.88
C TYR A 426 6.50 -26.06 -31.01
N GLN A 427 5.53 -25.57 -30.25
CA GLN A 427 5.67 -24.46 -29.33
C GLN A 427 5.01 -24.85 -28.01
N SER A 428 5.79 -24.95 -26.92
CA SER A 428 5.21 -25.06 -25.58
C SER A 428 4.34 -23.84 -25.29
N TRP A 429 3.24 -24.06 -24.60
CA TRP A 429 2.39 -22.99 -24.13
C TRP A 429 2.58 -22.81 -22.64
N GLU A 430 2.98 -21.60 -22.27
CA GLU A 430 3.00 -21.12 -20.90
C GLU A 430 1.81 -20.18 -20.72
N GLU A 431 1.29 -20.16 -19.49
CA GLU A 431 0.22 -19.24 -19.13
C GLU A 431 0.67 -17.79 -19.40
N PRO A 432 -0.10 -17.01 -20.17
CA PRO A 432 0.31 -15.66 -20.54
C PRO A 432 0.30 -14.77 -19.30
N PHE A 433 1.50 -14.38 -18.85
CA PHE A 433 1.70 -13.38 -17.81
C PHE A 433 2.65 -12.29 -18.31
N PHE A 434 2.25 -11.04 -18.21
CA PHE A 434 3.07 -9.89 -18.56
C PHE A 434 2.57 -8.65 -17.84
N THR A 435 3.49 -7.84 -17.31
CA THR A 435 3.16 -6.56 -16.69
C THR A 435 4.10 -5.47 -17.18
N ASP A 436 3.58 -4.24 -17.30
CA ASP A 436 4.39 -3.07 -17.63
C ASP A 436 3.73 -1.80 -17.06
N ASP A 437 4.36 -1.22 -16.04
CA ASP A 437 4.03 0.07 -15.42
C ASP A 437 4.79 1.24 -16.06
N PHE A 438 5.62 0.96 -17.07
CA PHE A 438 6.48 1.93 -17.76
C PHE A 438 7.41 2.73 -16.85
N MET A 439 7.76 2.22 -15.65
CA MET A 439 8.62 2.86 -14.66
C MET A 439 10.11 2.90 -15.07
N ARG A 440 10.39 3.54 -16.21
CA ARG A 440 11.72 3.61 -16.84
C ARG A 440 11.86 4.85 -17.72
N THR A 441 13.10 5.29 -17.93
CA THR A 441 13.43 6.38 -18.86
C THR A 441 13.47 5.89 -20.31
N ASN A 442 13.48 6.83 -21.26
CA ASN A 442 13.58 6.54 -22.70
C ASN A 442 14.90 5.86 -23.11
N ASP A 443 15.93 5.91 -22.26
CA ASP A 443 17.23 5.28 -22.53
C ASP A 443 17.15 3.75 -22.39
N THR A 444 16.19 3.25 -21.60
CA THR A 444 15.92 1.82 -21.45
C THR A 444 14.79 1.42 -22.40
N ARG A 445 15.12 0.66 -23.45
CA ARG A 445 14.08 0.18 -24.39
C ARG A 445 13.23 -0.90 -23.70
N GLY A 446 11.93 -0.63 -23.60
CA GLY A 446 10.93 -1.62 -23.19
C GLY A 446 10.63 -2.67 -24.28
N PRO A 447 9.82 -3.68 -23.97
CA PRO A 447 9.50 -4.82 -24.86
C PRO A 447 8.49 -4.47 -25.98
N TRP A 448 8.32 -3.18 -26.29
CA TRP A 448 7.27 -2.69 -27.18
C TRP A 448 7.83 -2.38 -28.57
N THR A 449 7.18 -2.92 -29.60
CA THR A 449 7.45 -2.59 -31.00
C THR A 449 6.40 -1.61 -31.51
N THR A 450 6.81 -0.40 -31.89
CA THR A 450 5.90 0.67 -32.29
C THR A 450 5.76 0.80 -33.81
N VAL A 451 4.53 1.01 -34.29
CA VAL A 451 4.17 1.32 -35.68
C VAL A 451 3.38 2.62 -35.71
N GLY A 452 3.95 3.67 -36.31
CA GLY A 452 3.31 4.99 -36.42
C GLY A 452 3.24 5.76 -35.09
N GLY A 453 2.96 7.06 -35.21
CA GLY A 453 2.96 7.99 -34.07
C GLY A 453 4.35 8.21 -33.46
N ARG A 454 4.37 9.03 -32.41
CA ARG A 454 5.52 9.19 -31.51
C ARG A 454 5.17 8.62 -30.16
N TRP A 455 6.03 7.75 -29.64
CA TRP A 455 5.89 7.11 -28.33
C TRP A 455 7.07 7.48 -27.45
N GLU A 456 6.81 7.84 -26.21
CA GLU A 456 7.84 8.20 -25.23
C GLU A 456 7.37 7.88 -23.81
N THR A 457 8.28 7.39 -22.97
CA THR A 457 8.08 7.43 -21.53
C THR A 457 8.17 8.89 -21.08
N ALA A 458 7.16 9.34 -20.35
CA ALA A 458 7.03 10.72 -19.91
C ALA A 458 7.26 10.81 -18.39
N PRO A 459 8.44 11.27 -17.93
CA PRO A 459 8.71 11.44 -16.50
C PRO A 459 8.06 12.74 -15.96
N VAL A 460 7.76 12.76 -14.67
CA VAL A 460 7.73 14.01 -13.88
C VAL A 460 9.14 14.61 -13.77
N GLU A 461 9.25 15.89 -13.42
CA GLU A 461 10.50 16.67 -13.49
C GLU A 461 11.74 15.97 -12.86
N ASN A 462 11.57 15.22 -11.75
CA ASN A 462 12.55 14.23 -11.31
C ASN A 462 11.83 12.95 -10.83
N PRO A 463 11.99 11.82 -11.53
CA PRO A 463 11.17 10.64 -11.29
C PRO A 463 11.71 9.72 -10.18
N ASP A 464 12.97 9.86 -9.75
CA ASP A 464 13.66 8.90 -8.89
C ASP A 464 12.91 8.52 -7.59
N MET A 465 12.14 9.44 -7.01
CA MET A 465 11.35 9.19 -5.79
C MET A 465 9.86 9.54 -5.99
N GLY A 466 9.27 9.10 -7.09
CA GLY A 466 7.83 9.23 -7.34
C GLY A 466 7.05 7.95 -7.07
N ALA A 467 5.79 8.11 -6.63
CA ALA A 467 4.86 6.98 -6.50
C ALA A 467 4.57 6.32 -7.86
N ASN A 468 4.18 7.11 -8.87
CA ASN A 468 4.05 6.68 -10.27
C ASN A 468 4.45 7.82 -11.24
N PRO A 469 5.77 8.11 -11.35
CA PRO A 469 6.31 9.24 -12.09
C PRO A 469 6.35 9.08 -13.61
N PHE A 470 6.11 7.87 -14.14
CA PHE A 470 6.20 7.59 -15.57
C PHE A 470 4.84 7.16 -16.14
N SER A 471 4.70 7.29 -17.45
CA SER A 471 3.62 6.69 -18.22
C SER A 471 4.04 6.65 -19.68
N TYR A 472 3.40 5.81 -20.48
CA TYR A 472 3.71 5.70 -21.90
C TYR A 472 2.84 6.63 -22.74
N LYS A 473 3.43 7.76 -23.15
CA LYS A 473 2.75 8.80 -23.90
C LYS A 473 2.76 8.48 -25.40
N VAL A 474 1.63 8.76 -26.04
CA VAL A 474 1.46 8.69 -27.49
C VAL A 474 1.03 10.02 -28.08
N GLU A 475 1.65 10.40 -29.19
CA GLU A 475 1.16 11.43 -30.11
C GLU A 475 0.89 10.79 -31.48
N ALA A 476 -0.39 10.65 -31.83
CA ALA A 476 -0.84 9.92 -33.01
C ALA A 476 -1.72 10.81 -33.91
N PRO A 477 -1.13 11.61 -34.84
CA PRO A 477 -1.92 12.35 -35.83
C PRO A 477 -2.74 11.42 -36.72
N GLU A 478 -2.16 10.26 -37.06
CA GLU A 478 -2.79 9.15 -37.76
C GLU A 478 -2.85 7.93 -36.83
N THR A 479 -2.85 6.71 -37.36
CA THR A 479 -2.82 5.49 -36.54
C THR A 479 -1.44 5.27 -35.92
N ALA A 480 -1.41 4.96 -34.62
CA ALA A 480 -0.23 4.54 -33.88
C ALA A 480 -0.55 3.28 -33.07
N ILE A 481 0.36 2.30 -33.11
CA ILE A 481 0.23 1.01 -32.42
C ILE A 481 1.54 0.67 -31.72
N ALA A 482 1.48 0.20 -30.47
CA ALA A 482 2.60 -0.44 -29.80
C ALA A 482 2.25 -1.91 -29.51
N LEU A 483 3.06 -2.86 -29.97
CA LEU A 483 2.84 -4.30 -29.86
C LEU A 483 3.81 -4.94 -28.87
N THR A 484 3.36 -5.92 -28.09
CA THR A 484 4.23 -6.75 -27.25
C THR A 484 3.63 -8.14 -27.01
N GLY A 485 4.43 -9.04 -26.43
CA GLY A 485 4.06 -10.43 -26.19
C GLY A 485 4.33 -11.36 -27.36
N TYR A 486 3.78 -12.57 -27.30
CA TYR A 486 4.06 -13.64 -28.24
C TYR A 486 2.88 -13.98 -29.14
N SER A 487 3.17 -14.49 -30.34
CA SER A 487 2.15 -14.85 -31.35
C SER A 487 1.24 -16.02 -30.92
N PHE A 488 1.69 -16.84 -29.97
CA PHE A 488 0.96 -18.00 -29.46
C PHE A 488 0.09 -17.70 -28.23
N TRP A 489 0.14 -16.49 -27.67
CA TRP A 489 -0.71 -16.10 -26.55
C TRP A 489 -2.18 -16.21 -26.91
N ASP A 490 -2.93 -16.92 -26.07
CA ASP A 490 -4.37 -17.07 -26.18
C ASP A 490 -5.03 -17.16 -24.81
N GLU A 491 -6.36 -17.06 -24.79
CA GLU A 491 -7.17 -17.17 -23.55
C GLU A 491 -6.69 -16.36 -22.36
N TYR A 492 -6.41 -15.09 -22.58
CA TYR A 492 -5.94 -14.15 -21.58
C TYR A 492 -6.93 -13.02 -21.32
N ARG A 493 -6.59 -12.22 -20.33
CA ARG A 493 -7.17 -10.93 -20.05
C ARG A 493 -6.07 -9.89 -20.22
N LEU A 494 -6.34 -8.86 -21.01
CA LEU A 494 -5.50 -7.69 -21.15
C LEU A 494 -6.18 -6.53 -20.42
N SER A 495 -5.49 -5.91 -19.48
CA SER A 495 -5.92 -4.69 -18.78
C SER A 495 -4.88 -3.60 -18.98
N ALA A 496 -5.31 -2.34 -19.09
CA ALA A 496 -4.43 -1.18 -19.04
C ALA A 496 -5.18 0.07 -18.56
N ALA A 497 -4.47 1.01 -17.97
CA ALA A 497 -4.95 2.35 -17.68
C ALA A 497 -4.75 3.27 -18.90
N LEU A 498 -5.79 4.01 -19.27
CA LEU A 498 -5.79 4.94 -20.40
C LEU A 498 -6.17 6.35 -19.94
N ARG A 499 -5.39 7.36 -20.35
CA ARG A 499 -5.73 8.78 -20.15
C ARG A 499 -5.62 9.57 -21.45
N PRO A 500 -6.74 9.92 -22.09
CA PRO A 500 -6.72 10.80 -23.25
C PRO A 500 -6.26 12.21 -22.88
N SER A 501 -5.41 12.82 -23.69
CA SER A 501 -5.02 14.24 -23.56
C SER A 501 -5.76 15.12 -24.57
N SER A 502 -6.21 14.54 -25.69
CA SER A 502 -7.02 15.21 -26.71
C SER A 502 -8.52 15.05 -26.45
N GLY A 503 -9.31 16.05 -26.83
CA GLY A 503 -10.78 16.05 -26.71
C GLY A 503 -11.53 15.41 -27.89
N SER A 504 -10.81 14.77 -28.81
CA SER A 504 -11.29 14.08 -30.02
C SER A 504 -10.26 13.04 -30.46
N GLY A 505 -10.66 12.13 -31.34
CA GLY A 505 -9.85 11.00 -31.79
C GLY A 505 -10.32 9.67 -31.20
N VAL A 506 -9.45 8.66 -31.22
CA VAL A 506 -9.73 7.32 -30.69
C VAL A 506 -8.52 6.79 -29.93
N MET A 507 -8.77 6.13 -28.79
CA MET A 507 -7.79 5.31 -28.07
C MET A 507 -8.37 3.94 -27.72
N GLY A 508 -7.53 2.95 -27.46
CA GLY A 508 -7.97 1.62 -27.02
C GLY A 508 -6.85 0.59 -26.94
N LEU A 509 -7.26 -0.68 -26.91
CA LEU A 509 -6.39 -1.84 -26.72
C LEU A 509 -6.63 -2.89 -27.81
N GLY A 510 -5.60 -3.66 -28.14
CA GLY A 510 -5.63 -4.73 -29.14
C GLY A 510 -5.23 -6.08 -28.57
N ILE A 511 -5.80 -7.13 -29.15
CA ILE A 511 -5.62 -8.53 -28.80
C ILE A 511 -5.45 -9.37 -30.07
N TYR A 512 -4.84 -10.54 -29.93
CA TYR A 512 -4.59 -11.48 -31.02
C TYR A 512 -3.93 -10.81 -32.23
N ALA A 513 -2.99 -9.90 -31.97
CA ALA A 513 -2.27 -9.20 -33.01
C ALA A 513 -1.19 -10.10 -33.59
N ALA A 514 -1.24 -10.33 -34.90
CA ALA A 514 -0.10 -10.84 -35.65
C ALA A 514 0.81 -9.69 -36.11
N ASP A 515 0.19 -8.55 -36.45
CA ASP A 515 0.84 -7.29 -36.80
C ASP A 515 -0.19 -6.14 -36.73
N ALA A 516 0.23 -4.91 -37.08
CA ALA A 516 -0.62 -3.71 -37.07
C ALA A 516 -1.86 -3.77 -38.02
N ASN A 517 -1.87 -4.68 -38.99
CA ASN A 517 -2.93 -4.87 -39.99
C ASN A 517 -3.80 -6.10 -39.71
N ASN A 518 -3.48 -6.90 -38.69
CA ASN A 518 -4.13 -8.16 -38.36
C ASN A 518 -4.28 -8.29 -36.83
N LEU A 519 -5.37 -7.77 -36.29
CA LEU A 519 -5.67 -7.77 -34.84
C LEU A 519 -7.18 -7.57 -34.59
N ILE A 520 -7.64 -7.88 -33.39
CA ILE A 520 -8.93 -7.38 -32.88
C ILE A 520 -8.63 -6.28 -31.87
N ARG A 521 -9.33 -5.15 -31.95
CA ARG A 521 -9.10 -4.02 -31.07
C ARG A 521 -10.37 -3.38 -30.56
N PHE A 522 -10.35 -2.99 -29.30
CA PHE A 522 -11.29 -2.05 -28.74
C PHE A 522 -10.92 -0.63 -29.17
N GLU A 523 -11.92 0.17 -29.52
CA GLU A 523 -11.80 1.57 -29.89
C GLU A 523 -12.81 2.39 -29.09
N ALA A 524 -12.33 3.41 -28.38
CA ALA A 524 -13.17 4.39 -27.70
C ALA A 524 -12.96 5.80 -28.27
N ASN A 525 -14.05 6.44 -28.69
CA ASN A 525 -14.04 7.84 -29.12
C ASN A 525 -13.70 8.75 -27.95
N LEU A 526 -12.90 9.78 -28.21
CA LEU A 526 -12.51 10.77 -27.22
C LEU A 526 -13.46 11.96 -27.24
N ALA A 527 -13.70 12.55 -26.08
CA ALA A 527 -14.56 13.73 -25.91
C ALA A 527 -13.94 14.75 -24.94
N SER A 528 -14.33 16.02 -25.08
CA SER A 528 -13.91 17.06 -24.12
C SER A 528 -14.73 17.07 -22.83
N GLY A 529 -15.87 16.38 -22.81
CA GLY A 529 -16.76 16.25 -21.64
C GLY A 529 -17.65 15.01 -21.76
N LEU A 530 -18.46 14.75 -20.73
CA LEU A 530 -19.39 13.61 -20.68
C LEU A 530 -20.55 13.82 -21.67
N SER A 531 -20.29 13.52 -22.94
CA SER A 531 -21.26 13.59 -24.04
C SER A 531 -21.07 12.36 -24.92
N PRO A 532 -21.67 11.22 -24.51
CA PRO A 532 -21.45 9.94 -25.18
C PRO A 532 -21.92 9.99 -26.63
N SER A 533 -21.15 9.38 -27.52
CA SER A 533 -21.56 9.13 -28.91
C SER A 533 -22.25 7.76 -29.00
N ALA A 534 -23.29 7.63 -29.82
CA ALA A 534 -24.15 6.42 -29.88
C ALA A 534 -23.40 5.13 -30.23
N GLU A 535 -22.28 5.22 -30.95
CA GLU A 535 -21.35 4.11 -31.26
C GLU A 535 -19.92 4.49 -30.86
N GLY A 536 -19.79 5.13 -29.71
CA GLY A 536 -18.51 5.64 -29.23
C GLY A 536 -17.55 4.59 -28.72
N LEU A 537 -18.06 3.41 -28.37
CA LEU A 537 -17.27 2.25 -27.97
C LEU A 537 -17.46 1.17 -29.04
N ARG A 538 -16.37 0.64 -29.59
CA ARG A 538 -16.43 -0.38 -30.65
C ARG A 538 -15.42 -1.47 -30.41
N LEU A 539 -15.79 -2.69 -30.75
CA LEU A 539 -14.86 -3.81 -30.93
C LEU A 539 -14.69 -4.03 -32.43
N VAL A 540 -13.47 -3.91 -32.94
CA VAL A 540 -13.17 -3.89 -34.37
C VAL A 540 -12.16 -4.98 -34.69
N ARG A 541 -12.51 -5.87 -35.61
CA ARG A 541 -11.54 -6.79 -36.24
C ARG A 541 -10.89 -6.10 -37.42
N VAL A 542 -9.57 -6.13 -37.49
CA VAL A 542 -8.79 -5.70 -38.65
C VAL A 542 -8.12 -6.93 -39.25
N SER A 543 -8.37 -7.20 -40.52
CA SER A 543 -7.75 -8.32 -41.25
C SER A 543 -7.26 -7.84 -42.61
N GLY A 544 -5.97 -8.00 -42.90
CA GLY A 544 -5.33 -7.43 -44.08
C GLY A 544 -5.54 -5.92 -44.20
N GLY A 545 -5.53 -5.21 -43.06
CA GLY A 545 -5.76 -3.76 -42.97
C GLY A 545 -7.22 -3.31 -43.12
N LYS A 546 -8.17 -4.24 -43.30
CA LYS A 546 -9.61 -3.92 -43.46
C LYS A 546 -10.35 -4.02 -42.13
N PRO A 547 -10.91 -2.93 -41.60
CA PRO A 547 -11.68 -2.97 -40.36
C PRO A 547 -13.10 -3.52 -40.55
N THR A 548 -13.61 -4.24 -39.56
CA THR A 548 -15.00 -4.70 -39.44
C THR A 548 -15.44 -4.54 -37.99
N VAL A 549 -16.54 -3.81 -37.74
CA VAL A 549 -17.12 -3.67 -36.39
C VAL A 549 -17.81 -4.98 -36.01
N LEU A 550 -17.41 -5.56 -34.88
CA LEU A 550 -17.99 -6.78 -34.29
C LEU A 550 -19.11 -6.44 -33.29
N ALA A 551 -18.90 -5.39 -32.50
CA ALA A 551 -19.86 -4.87 -31.53
C ALA A 551 -19.67 -3.36 -31.36
N ALA A 552 -20.73 -2.64 -31.04
CA ALA A 552 -20.69 -1.22 -30.72
C ALA A 552 -21.68 -0.87 -29.62
N ALA A 553 -21.35 0.15 -28.83
CA ALA A 553 -22.18 0.69 -27.76
C ALA A 553 -21.97 2.21 -27.65
N ALA A 554 -22.91 2.88 -26.98
CA ALA A 554 -22.77 4.29 -26.69
C ALA A 554 -21.67 4.53 -25.64
N GLY A 555 -20.91 5.62 -25.80
CA GLY A 555 -19.89 6.02 -24.82
C GLY A 555 -18.87 6.99 -25.37
N CYS A 556 -17.87 7.30 -24.55
CA CYS A 556 -16.65 8.03 -24.90
C CYS A 556 -15.65 7.99 -23.74
N LEU A 557 -14.37 8.25 -24.00
CA LEU A 557 -13.40 8.60 -22.97
C LEU A 557 -13.22 10.12 -22.93
N VAL A 558 -13.45 10.72 -21.76
CA VAL A 558 -13.26 12.16 -21.55
C VAL A 558 -11.78 12.47 -21.37
N ARG A 559 -11.33 13.56 -21.99
CA ARG A 559 -9.96 14.08 -21.84
C ARG A 559 -9.58 14.26 -20.36
N ASP A 560 -8.30 14.04 -20.08
CA ASP A 560 -7.65 14.24 -18.80
C ASP A 560 -8.19 13.37 -17.65
N GLN A 561 -8.95 12.31 -17.98
CA GLN A 561 -9.44 11.30 -17.05
C GLN A 561 -8.76 9.95 -17.29
N TRP A 562 -8.39 9.27 -16.22
CA TRP A 562 -7.92 7.88 -16.28
C TRP A 562 -9.11 6.91 -16.39
N TYR A 563 -8.94 5.83 -17.15
CA TYR A 563 -9.90 4.72 -17.27
C TYR A 563 -9.16 3.40 -17.20
N SER A 564 -9.72 2.42 -16.48
CA SER A 564 -9.28 1.03 -16.62
C SER A 564 -10.01 0.42 -17.80
N VAL A 565 -9.29 -0.12 -18.78
CA VAL A 565 -9.87 -0.86 -19.90
C VAL A 565 -9.39 -2.29 -19.85
N GLN A 566 -10.32 -3.23 -19.89
CA GLN A 566 -10.04 -4.66 -19.87
C GLN A 566 -10.66 -5.34 -21.09
N ILE A 567 -9.90 -6.18 -21.78
CA ILE A 567 -10.40 -7.12 -22.79
C ILE A 567 -10.14 -8.54 -22.29
N THR A 568 -11.19 -9.34 -22.14
CA THR A 568 -11.09 -10.76 -21.80
C THR A 568 -11.41 -11.60 -23.03
N VAL A 569 -10.51 -12.52 -23.35
CA VAL A 569 -10.72 -13.51 -24.41
C VAL A 569 -10.74 -14.92 -23.83
N ALA A 570 -11.77 -15.69 -24.19
CA ALA A 570 -11.90 -17.09 -23.81
C ALA A 570 -12.52 -17.86 -24.98
N GLY A 571 -11.71 -18.67 -25.67
CA GLY A 571 -12.06 -19.21 -26.98
C GLY A 571 -12.45 -18.10 -27.97
N ALA A 572 -13.62 -18.25 -28.60
CA ALA A 572 -14.14 -17.25 -29.55
C ALA A 572 -14.86 -16.06 -28.87
N THR A 573 -15.04 -16.09 -27.54
CA THR A 573 -15.77 -15.04 -26.82
C THR A 573 -14.82 -13.92 -26.43
N ILE A 574 -15.21 -12.69 -26.77
CA ILE A 574 -14.48 -11.47 -26.44
C ILE A 574 -15.41 -10.59 -25.62
N ARG A 575 -14.95 -10.12 -24.47
CA ARG A 575 -15.65 -9.16 -23.61
C ARG A 575 -14.77 -7.97 -23.34
N VAL A 576 -15.35 -6.77 -23.35
CA VAL A 576 -14.65 -5.53 -23.01
C VAL A 576 -15.34 -4.90 -21.82
N ALA A 577 -14.55 -4.54 -20.82
CA ALA A 577 -15.00 -3.74 -19.68
C ALA A 577 -14.25 -2.40 -19.61
N VAL A 578 -14.96 -1.35 -19.19
CA VAL A 578 -14.40 -0.03 -18.88
C VAL A 578 -14.76 0.28 -17.43
N ASP A 579 -13.75 0.60 -16.61
CA ASP A 579 -13.87 0.80 -15.17
C ASP A 579 -14.63 -0.35 -14.49
N GLY A 580 -14.31 -1.60 -14.87
CA GLY A 580 -14.92 -2.82 -14.35
C GLY A 580 -16.35 -3.13 -14.84
N THR A 581 -16.99 -2.24 -15.59
CA THR A 581 -18.32 -2.49 -16.18
C THR A 581 -18.18 -3.06 -17.58
N GLU A 582 -18.79 -4.22 -17.86
CA GLU A 582 -18.83 -4.78 -19.23
C GLU A 582 -19.63 -3.86 -20.15
N VAL A 583 -18.99 -3.40 -21.23
CA VAL A 583 -19.58 -2.47 -22.22
C VAL A 583 -19.82 -3.12 -23.58
N LEU A 584 -19.08 -4.19 -23.92
CA LEU A 584 -19.19 -4.89 -25.20
C LEU A 584 -18.94 -6.39 -25.02
N SER A 585 -19.65 -7.19 -25.82
CA SER A 585 -19.33 -8.61 -26.03
C SER A 585 -19.51 -8.98 -27.50
N ALA A 586 -18.65 -9.86 -28.00
CA ALA A 586 -18.75 -10.42 -29.35
C ALA A 586 -18.22 -11.87 -29.40
N THR A 587 -18.52 -12.55 -30.51
CA THR A 587 -17.93 -13.83 -30.86
C THR A 587 -17.20 -13.71 -32.19
N ASP A 588 -15.90 -14.02 -32.20
CA ASP A 588 -15.08 -14.04 -33.42
C ASP A 588 -14.01 -15.13 -33.31
N SER A 589 -13.76 -15.84 -34.42
CA SER A 589 -12.79 -16.93 -34.51
C SER A 589 -11.77 -16.72 -35.63
N THR A 590 -11.61 -15.47 -36.10
CA THR A 590 -10.70 -15.13 -37.21
C THR A 590 -9.24 -15.32 -36.79
N PHE A 591 -8.92 -14.89 -35.57
CA PHE A 591 -7.63 -15.10 -34.93
C PHE A 591 -7.80 -16.04 -33.73
N SER A 592 -6.79 -16.85 -33.47
CA SER A 592 -6.82 -17.85 -32.39
C SER A 592 -5.76 -17.60 -31.32
N GLY A 593 -4.94 -16.57 -31.49
CA GLY A 593 -3.88 -16.15 -30.59
C GLY A 593 -3.09 -15.00 -31.21
N GLY A 594 -2.26 -14.34 -30.41
CA GLY A 594 -1.39 -13.27 -30.87
C GLY A 594 -1.00 -12.30 -29.77
N GLN A 595 -0.17 -11.34 -30.15
CA GLN A 595 0.32 -10.26 -29.32
C GLN A 595 -0.82 -9.37 -28.80
N VAL A 596 -0.50 -8.56 -27.79
CA VAL A 596 -1.35 -7.47 -27.31
C VAL A 596 -0.88 -6.14 -27.90
N ALA A 597 -1.78 -5.15 -27.93
CA ALA A 597 -1.48 -3.85 -28.51
C ALA A 597 -2.06 -2.68 -27.70
N LEU A 598 -1.32 -1.57 -27.67
CA LEU A 598 -1.85 -0.24 -27.35
C LEU A 598 -2.19 0.49 -28.65
N TYR A 599 -3.31 1.21 -28.70
CA TYR A 599 -3.81 1.81 -29.95
C TYR A 599 -4.27 3.25 -29.75
N ALA A 600 -3.87 4.13 -30.67
CA ALA A 600 -4.39 5.49 -30.79
C ALA A 600 -4.54 5.91 -32.26
N ARG A 601 -5.52 6.76 -32.56
CA ARG A 601 -5.70 7.36 -33.88
C ARG A 601 -6.27 8.77 -33.81
N GLY A 602 -5.58 9.73 -34.42
CA GLY A 602 -5.99 11.15 -34.39
C GLY A 602 -6.08 11.68 -32.96
N ALA A 603 -5.23 11.19 -32.07
CA ALA A 603 -5.33 11.35 -30.63
C ALA A 603 -3.95 11.57 -29.98
N GLN A 604 -3.99 12.17 -28.79
CA GLN A 604 -2.86 12.20 -27.87
C GLN A 604 -3.34 11.63 -26.53
N GLY A 605 -2.48 10.92 -25.82
CA GLY A 605 -2.84 10.33 -24.53
C GLY A 605 -1.67 9.61 -23.86
N ARG A 606 -1.98 8.96 -22.74
CA ARG A 606 -1.06 8.17 -21.94
C ARG A 606 -1.66 6.77 -21.69
N PHE A 607 -0.78 5.78 -21.61
CA PHE A 607 -1.07 4.42 -21.17
C PHE A 607 -0.24 4.11 -19.94
N ASP A 608 -0.78 3.27 -19.06
CA ASP A 608 -0.11 2.81 -17.85
C ASP A 608 -0.65 1.46 -17.37
N ASP A 609 0.01 0.82 -16.40
CA ASP A 609 -0.43 -0.39 -15.71
C ASP A 609 -0.94 -1.50 -16.65
N VAL A 610 -0.13 -1.86 -17.66
CA VAL A 610 -0.48 -2.96 -18.57
C VAL A 610 -0.33 -4.28 -17.83
N VAL A 611 -1.38 -5.09 -17.83
CA VAL A 611 -1.38 -6.44 -17.26
C VAL A 611 -1.98 -7.41 -18.27
N VAL A 612 -1.29 -8.51 -18.53
CA VAL A 612 -1.78 -9.68 -19.24
C VAL A 612 -1.71 -10.86 -18.29
N GLU A 613 -2.84 -11.55 -18.12
CA GLU A 613 -2.95 -12.71 -17.24
C GLU A 613 -3.89 -13.77 -17.86
N PRO A 614 -3.85 -15.04 -17.42
CA PRO A 614 -4.77 -16.07 -17.91
C PRO A 614 -6.23 -15.71 -17.62
N SER A 615 -7.12 -15.98 -18.59
CA SER A 615 -8.56 -15.68 -18.44
C SER A 615 -9.25 -16.55 -17.37
N ALA A 616 -8.65 -17.68 -17.01
CA ALA A 616 -9.14 -18.64 -16.03
C ALA A 616 -8.79 -18.29 -14.57
N THR A 617 -7.89 -17.32 -14.34
CA THR A 617 -7.49 -16.91 -12.98
C THR A 617 -8.71 -16.41 -12.19
N GLU A 618 -9.11 -17.14 -11.15
CA GLU A 618 -10.14 -16.70 -10.23
C GLU A 618 -9.60 -15.54 -9.39
N PHE A 619 -10.26 -14.38 -9.47
CA PHE A 619 -9.93 -13.26 -8.61
C PHE A 619 -10.22 -13.65 -7.15
N LEU A 620 -9.19 -13.68 -6.32
CA LEU A 620 -9.36 -13.47 -4.89
C LEU A 620 -9.91 -12.06 -4.68
N SER A 621 -11.22 -11.94 -4.78
CA SER A 621 -11.96 -10.70 -4.68
C SER A 621 -11.61 -9.93 -3.40
N GLY A 622 -11.28 -8.65 -3.55
CA GLY A 622 -10.96 -7.72 -2.48
C GLY A 622 -9.51 -7.28 -2.48
N GLN A 623 -9.19 -6.29 -1.65
CA GLN A 623 -7.85 -5.74 -1.55
C GLN A 623 -7.11 -6.31 -0.34
N ARG A 624 -5.81 -6.55 -0.53
CA ARG A 624 -4.88 -6.95 0.53
C ARG A 624 -4.15 -5.72 1.05
N LEU A 625 -4.14 -5.55 2.37
CA LEU A 625 -3.21 -4.64 3.04
C LEU A 625 -2.10 -5.47 3.67
N GLN A 626 -0.86 -5.16 3.32
CA GLN A 626 0.33 -5.74 3.92
C GLN A 626 1.24 -4.62 4.43
N GLY A 627 1.95 -4.88 5.52
CA GLY A 627 2.87 -3.93 6.12
C GLY A 627 4.20 -3.80 5.37
N VAL A 628 4.17 -3.45 4.08
CA VAL A 628 5.37 -3.15 3.29
C VAL A 628 5.51 -1.63 3.17
N VAL A 629 6.72 -1.13 3.39
CA VAL A 629 7.07 0.27 3.10
C VAL A 629 7.30 0.37 1.58
N PRO A 630 6.59 1.25 0.85
CA PRO A 630 6.86 1.43 -0.57
C PRO A 630 8.27 1.94 -0.84
N ASP A 631 8.92 1.47 -1.90
CA ASP A 631 10.33 1.79 -2.18
C ASP A 631 10.59 3.28 -2.47
N TYR A 632 9.56 3.99 -2.95
CA TYR A 632 9.59 5.43 -3.20
C TYR A 632 9.34 6.28 -1.94
N ALA A 633 8.97 5.66 -0.81
CA ALA A 633 8.66 6.39 0.42
C ALA A 633 9.92 7.09 0.97
N GLY A 634 9.83 8.40 1.18
CA GLY A 634 10.90 9.19 1.80
C GLY A 634 11.00 9.01 3.32
N THR A 635 12.01 9.61 3.94
CA THR A 635 12.24 9.55 5.40
C THR A 635 11.02 10.01 6.22
N MET A 636 10.34 11.06 5.80
CA MET A 636 9.14 11.54 6.48
C MET A 636 7.93 10.60 6.30
N ASP A 637 7.90 9.85 5.20
CA ASP A 637 6.78 8.98 4.84
C ASP A 637 6.74 7.73 5.71
N VAL A 638 7.90 7.14 5.98
CA VAL A 638 8.05 5.94 6.83
C VAL A 638 7.64 6.21 8.29
N ASP A 639 7.79 7.45 8.75
CA ASP A 639 7.35 7.91 10.07
C ASP A 639 5.87 8.34 10.10
N SER A 640 5.16 8.21 8.97
CA SER A 640 3.77 8.65 8.83
C SER A 640 2.90 7.66 8.05
N TRP A 641 2.58 7.91 6.78
CA TRP A 641 1.58 7.15 6.01
C TRP A 641 2.09 5.80 5.49
N ALA A 642 3.41 5.66 5.30
CA ALA A 642 4.04 4.47 4.74
C ALA A 642 4.45 3.45 5.82
N GLY A 643 4.62 3.90 7.06
CA GLY A 643 5.08 3.03 8.15
C GLY A 643 4.09 1.89 8.48
N PRO A 644 4.50 0.61 8.46
CA PRO A 644 3.61 -0.53 8.72
C PRO A 644 2.93 -0.50 10.08
N ALA A 645 3.62 0.06 11.08
CA ALA A 645 3.14 0.16 12.46
C ALA A 645 2.29 1.42 12.73
N THR A 646 2.36 2.45 11.88
CA THR A 646 1.64 3.71 12.12
C THR A 646 0.11 3.61 12.10
N PRO A 647 -0.55 2.70 11.34
CA PRO A 647 -2.00 2.51 11.45
C PRO A 647 -2.43 1.67 12.66
N TRP A 648 -1.48 1.17 13.47
CA TRP A 648 -1.76 0.39 14.67
C TRP A 648 -1.63 1.28 15.93
N GLU A 649 -2.67 1.26 16.74
CA GLU A 649 -2.79 2.04 17.98
C GLU A 649 -2.62 1.11 19.18
N ALA A 650 -1.52 1.29 19.91
CA ALA A 650 -1.27 0.58 21.16
C ALA A 650 -2.18 1.08 22.28
N VAL A 651 -2.69 0.17 23.12
CA VAL A 651 -3.64 0.51 24.19
C VAL A 651 -2.89 0.77 25.52
N PRO A 652 -2.97 1.99 26.11
CA PRO A 652 -2.24 2.34 27.36
C PRO A 652 -2.54 1.50 28.61
N GLY A 653 -3.50 0.58 28.58
CA GLY A 653 -3.83 -0.29 29.72
C GLY A 653 -3.80 -1.78 29.40
N GLN A 654 -3.40 -2.16 28.19
CA GLN A 654 -3.36 -3.56 27.75
C GLN A 654 -2.11 -3.79 26.89
N PRO A 655 -0.96 -4.13 27.52
CA PRO A 655 0.26 -4.46 26.80
C PRO A 655 0.02 -5.52 25.71
N GLY A 656 0.60 -5.29 24.54
CA GLY A 656 0.53 -6.18 23.39
C GLY A 656 -0.77 -6.06 22.58
N LEU A 657 -1.75 -5.24 23.00
CA LEU A 657 -2.97 -4.98 22.25
C LEU A 657 -2.80 -3.78 21.31
N PHE A 658 -3.03 -4.02 20.03
CA PHE A 658 -2.97 -3.02 18.97
C PHE A 658 -4.26 -3.02 18.16
N TRP A 659 -4.95 -1.88 18.10
CA TRP A 659 -6.10 -1.69 17.23
C TRP A 659 -5.68 -1.05 15.92
N ARG A 660 -6.08 -1.62 14.78
CA ARG A 660 -5.90 -0.95 13.49
C ARG A 660 -6.87 0.23 13.40
N ARG A 661 -6.41 1.39 12.93
CA ARG A 661 -7.17 2.67 12.86
C ARG A 661 -8.54 2.57 12.19
N HIS A 662 -8.67 1.68 11.21
CA HIS A 662 -9.77 1.68 10.27
C HIS A 662 -10.91 0.77 10.76
N THR A 663 -12.12 1.18 10.45
CA THR A 663 -13.32 0.34 10.53
C THR A 663 -13.42 -0.50 9.26
N PHE A 664 -13.72 -1.77 9.40
CA PHE A 664 -13.94 -2.69 8.28
C PHE A 664 -15.38 -3.16 8.28
N PHE A 665 -15.89 -3.45 7.08
CA PHE A 665 -17.27 -3.84 6.84
C PHE A 665 -17.33 -5.21 6.17
N GLY A 666 -18.32 -6.01 6.54
CA GLY A 666 -18.58 -7.29 5.88
C GLY A 666 -17.47 -8.31 6.10
N ALA A 667 -17.13 -9.07 5.05
CA ALA A 667 -16.18 -10.16 5.15
C ALA A 667 -14.74 -9.65 5.26
N VAL A 668 -14.01 -10.17 6.25
CA VAL A 668 -12.62 -9.80 6.54
C VAL A 668 -11.76 -11.06 6.72
N GLY A 669 -10.53 -10.99 6.22
CA GLY A 669 -9.47 -11.95 6.51
C GLY A 669 -8.30 -11.28 7.22
N MET A 670 -7.66 -11.99 8.14
CA MET A 670 -6.36 -11.63 8.72
C MET A 670 -5.44 -12.85 8.72
N ARG A 671 -4.13 -12.66 8.54
CA ARG A 671 -3.12 -13.73 8.59
C ARG A 671 -1.88 -13.24 9.32
N TYR A 672 -1.24 -14.13 10.06
CA TYR A 672 0.03 -13.86 10.74
C TYR A 672 0.96 -15.08 10.70
N PRO A 673 2.25 -14.92 10.35
CA PRO A 673 3.23 -15.99 10.35
C PRO A 673 3.56 -16.43 11.78
N LEU A 674 3.68 -17.74 12.01
CA LEU A 674 4.00 -18.31 13.33
C LEU A 674 5.49 -18.46 13.60
N ALA A 675 6.36 -18.13 12.62
CA ALA A 675 7.81 -18.25 12.76
C ALA A 675 8.35 -17.47 13.98
N ASP A 676 7.75 -16.31 14.26
CA ASP A 676 8.16 -15.43 15.37
C ASP A 676 7.43 -15.72 16.70
N LEU A 677 6.57 -16.75 16.76
CA LEU A 677 5.80 -17.07 17.97
C LEU A 677 6.53 -18.12 18.83
N PRO A 678 7.18 -17.72 19.95
CA PRO A 678 7.94 -18.66 20.78
C PRO A 678 7.02 -19.59 21.58
N ASP A 679 7.59 -20.68 22.09
CA ASP A 679 6.86 -21.61 22.95
C ASP A 679 6.31 -20.92 24.21
N GLY A 680 5.06 -21.22 24.55
CA GLY A 680 4.35 -20.61 25.66
C GLY A 680 3.74 -19.22 25.41
N ALA A 681 4.07 -18.56 24.30
CA ALA A 681 3.47 -17.29 23.90
C ALA A 681 2.19 -17.49 23.07
N SER A 682 1.40 -16.41 22.94
CA SER A 682 0.21 -16.40 22.10
C SER A 682 0.09 -15.17 21.22
N ALA A 683 -0.44 -15.36 20.02
CA ALA A 683 -0.84 -14.32 19.09
C ALA A 683 -2.35 -14.44 18.83
N SER A 684 -3.07 -13.32 18.81
CA SER A 684 -4.50 -13.31 18.49
C SER A 684 -4.81 -12.30 17.40
N LEU A 685 -5.62 -12.73 16.43
CA LEU A 685 -6.22 -11.91 15.39
C LEU A 685 -7.67 -11.68 15.77
N ALA A 686 -8.15 -10.44 15.68
CA ALA A 686 -9.52 -10.12 16.03
C ALA A 686 -10.15 -9.15 15.03
N ALA A 687 -11.44 -9.35 14.77
CA ALA A 687 -12.23 -8.56 13.85
C ALA A 687 -13.60 -8.19 14.45
N ASP A 688 -14.25 -7.18 13.88
CA ASP A 688 -15.57 -6.70 14.32
C ASP A 688 -15.58 -6.29 15.81
N GLY A 689 -14.54 -5.55 16.22
CA GLY A 689 -14.38 -5.03 17.58
C GLY A 689 -14.67 -3.54 17.71
N ASP A 690 -14.91 -3.08 18.93
CA ASP A 690 -15.29 -1.69 19.24
C ASP A 690 -14.11 -0.69 19.28
N GLY A 691 -12.87 -1.17 19.14
CA GLY A 691 -11.67 -0.33 19.21
C GLY A 691 -11.15 -0.05 20.62
N SER A 692 -11.75 -0.64 21.65
CA SER A 692 -11.41 -0.37 23.06
C SER A 692 -11.08 -1.66 23.84
N ARG A 693 -11.97 -2.67 23.81
CA ARG A 693 -11.80 -3.91 24.58
C ARG A 693 -11.64 -5.09 23.65
N PHE A 694 -10.60 -5.91 23.85
CA PHE A 694 -10.32 -7.05 22.98
C PHE A 694 -11.48 -8.06 22.93
N ASP A 695 -12.14 -8.29 24.07
CA ASP A 695 -13.27 -9.21 24.17
C ASP A 695 -14.52 -8.77 23.39
N SER A 696 -14.62 -7.49 23.00
CA SER A 696 -15.71 -7.02 22.12
C SER A 696 -15.69 -7.69 20.75
N ALA A 697 -14.50 -8.11 20.30
CA ALA A 697 -14.26 -8.63 18.96
C ALA A 697 -14.52 -10.14 18.85
N ALA A 698 -14.67 -10.59 17.61
CA ALA A 698 -14.55 -12.01 17.25
C ALA A 698 -13.07 -12.31 17.03
N SER A 699 -12.50 -13.31 17.70
CA SER A 699 -11.05 -13.55 17.71
C SER A 699 -10.66 -14.99 17.43
N ILE A 700 -9.53 -15.16 16.75
CA ILE A 700 -8.77 -16.40 16.66
C ILE A 700 -7.46 -16.21 17.41
N THR A 701 -7.22 -17.02 18.44
CA THR A 701 -5.98 -17.05 19.22
C THR A 701 -5.19 -18.30 18.88
N CYS A 702 -3.89 -18.14 18.62
CA CYS A 702 -2.90 -19.21 18.52
C CYS A 702 -2.00 -19.17 19.77
N LEU A 703 -2.01 -20.23 20.57
CA LEU A 703 -1.12 -20.42 21.73
C LEU A 703 -0.12 -21.54 21.43
N ARG A 704 1.18 -21.23 21.43
CA ARG A 704 2.24 -22.19 21.10
C ARG A 704 2.51 -23.16 22.27
N ARG A 705 2.63 -24.45 21.95
CA ARG A 705 2.94 -25.56 22.88
C ARG A 705 3.88 -26.57 22.21
N GLY A 706 5.18 -26.33 22.30
CA GLY A 706 6.23 -27.14 21.68
C GLY A 706 6.07 -27.18 20.16
N GLN A 707 5.87 -28.38 19.59
CA GLN A 707 5.60 -28.58 18.16
C GLN A 707 4.13 -28.37 17.77
N ASN A 708 3.25 -28.15 18.75
CA ASN A 708 1.82 -27.94 18.54
C ASN A 708 1.41 -26.50 18.85
N ALA A 709 0.19 -26.14 18.47
CA ALA A 709 -0.49 -24.95 18.91
C ALA A 709 -1.96 -25.24 19.25
N ILE A 710 -2.49 -24.50 20.21
CA ILE A 710 -3.92 -24.44 20.49
C ILE A 710 -4.48 -23.28 19.68
N ILE A 711 -5.40 -23.58 18.75
CA ILE A 711 -6.14 -22.58 17.98
C ILE A 711 -7.54 -22.47 18.58
N ARG A 712 -7.90 -21.27 19.02
CA ARG A 712 -9.15 -20.98 19.74
C ARG A 712 -9.95 -19.87 19.05
N ALA A 713 -11.22 -20.13 18.78
CA ALA A 713 -12.18 -19.13 18.33
C ALA A 713 -13.01 -18.62 19.52
N ALA A 714 -13.16 -17.30 19.65
CA ALA A 714 -13.92 -16.68 20.74
C ALA A 714 -14.70 -15.43 20.30
N ARG A 715 -15.73 -15.06 21.06
CA ARG A 715 -16.50 -13.82 20.91
C ARG A 715 -17.03 -13.41 22.28
N ARG A 716 -16.91 -12.13 22.67
CA ARG A 716 -17.39 -11.64 23.99
C ARG A 716 -16.77 -12.41 25.17
N GLY A 717 -15.51 -12.84 25.01
CA GLY A 717 -14.78 -13.65 25.99
C GLY A 717 -15.22 -15.12 26.07
N GLU A 718 -16.28 -15.53 25.37
CA GLU A 718 -16.74 -16.91 25.32
C GLU A 718 -15.97 -17.71 24.25
N VAL A 719 -15.47 -18.88 24.62
CA VAL A 719 -14.80 -19.81 23.69
C VAL A 719 -15.86 -20.58 22.90
N LEU A 720 -15.86 -20.41 21.59
CA LEU A 720 -16.83 -21.03 20.68
C LEU A 720 -16.32 -22.34 20.09
N ALA A 721 -15.01 -22.43 19.83
CA ALA A 721 -14.36 -23.62 19.32
C ALA A 721 -12.87 -23.60 19.68
N GLU A 722 -12.28 -24.78 19.88
CA GLU A 722 -10.86 -24.94 20.17
C GLU A 722 -10.35 -26.24 19.56
N ALA A 723 -9.12 -26.23 19.05
CA ALA A 723 -8.42 -27.43 18.61
C ALA A 723 -6.92 -27.33 18.91
N THR A 724 -6.29 -28.47 19.15
CA THR A 724 -4.83 -28.59 19.21
C THR A 724 -4.33 -29.20 17.91
N VAL A 725 -3.37 -28.54 17.27
CA VAL A 725 -2.83 -28.94 15.96
C VAL A 725 -1.32 -28.90 15.96
N ALA A 726 -0.70 -29.79 15.19
CA ALA A 726 0.74 -29.70 14.90
C ALA A 726 1.00 -28.48 14.00
N VAL A 727 2.11 -27.77 14.24
CA VAL A 727 2.46 -26.57 13.48
C VAL A 727 3.61 -26.88 12.53
N PRO A 728 3.37 -26.87 11.20
CA PRO A 728 4.43 -27.02 10.22
C PRO A 728 5.50 -25.91 10.33
N PRO A 729 6.75 -26.17 9.91
CA PRO A 729 7.75 -25.11 9.75
C PRO A 729 7.23 -24.00 8.80
N GLY A 730 7.44 -22.74 9.17
CA GLY A 730 7.00 -21.59 8.35
C GLY A 730 5.49 -21.35 8.32
N ALA A 731 4.70 -22.12 9.08
CA ALA A 731 3.26 -22.01 9.07
C ALA A 731 2.76 -20.62 9.48
N SER A 732 1.55 -20.31 9.04
CA SER A 732 0.83 -19.11 9.41
C SER A 732 -0.57 -19.47 9.87
N PHE A 733 -1.11 -18.67 10.79
CA PHE A 733 -2.50 -18.81 11.18
C PHE A 733 -3.32 -17.62 10.69
N ALA A 734 -4.60 -17.85 10.46
CA ALA A 734 -5.49 -16.84 9.90
C ALA A 734 -6.85 -16.85 10.58
N LEU A 735 -7.47 -15.67 10.57
CA LEU A 735 -8.87 -15.44 10.89
C LEU A 735 -9.61 -15.16 9.58
N ARG A 736 -10.73 -15.83 9.35
CA ARG A 736 -11.72 -15.45 8.33
C ARG A 736 -13.06 -15.22 9.01
N LEU A 737 -13.59 -14.01 8.90
CA LEU A 737 -14.93 -13.64 9.36
C LEU A 737 -15.76 -13.29 8.14
N GLY A 738 -16.83 -14.03 7.89
CA GLY A 738 -17.67 -13.85 6.70
C GLY A 738 -18.80 -14.87 6.66
N SER A 739 -19.87 -14.58 5.90
CA SER A 739 -20.98 -15.52 5.68
C SER A 739 -21.60 -16.07 6.98
N GLY A 740 -21.65 -15.25 8.05
CA GLY A 740 -22.19 -15.65 9.36
C GLY A 740 -21.31 -16.61 10.15
N LYS A 741 -20.01 -16.72 9.83
CA LYS A 741 -19.08 -17.63 10.50
C LYS A 741 -17.74 -16.95 10.77
N LEU A 742 -17.13 -17.38 11.88
CA LEU A 742 -15.71 -17.18 12.20
C LEU A 742 -14.98 -18.50 11.93
N ALA A 743 -13.86 -18.44 11.23
CA ALA A 743 -12.98 -19.58 10.99
C ALA A 743 -11.54 -19.23 11.36
N GLY A 744 -10.89 -20.14 12.08
CA GLY A 744 -9.46 -20.12 12.35
C GLY A 744 -8.76 -21.13 11.46
N LEU A 745 -7.76 -20.69 10.71
CA LEU A 745 -7.03 -21.52 9.75
C LEU A 745 -5.57 -21.64 10.14
N LEU A 746 -4.95 -22.75 9.75
CA LEU A 746 -3.51 -22.98 9.78
C LEU A 746 -3.08 -23.40 8.36
N ASP A 747 -2.22 -22.61 7.72
CA ASP A 747 -1.83 -22.77 6.30
C ASP A 747 -3.02 -23.06 5.38
N ASP A 748 -3.99 -22.14 5.44
CA ASP A 748 -5.23 -22.14 4.65
C ASP A 748 -6.18 -23.33 4.87
N LYS A 749 -5.86 -24.23 5.81
CA LYS A 749 -6.77 -25.29 6.27
C LYS A 749 -7.57 -24.81 7.48
N VAL A 750 -8.90 -24.94 7.43
CA VAL A 750 -9.78 -24.60 8.56
C VAL A 750 -9.56 -25.60 9.70
N VAL A 751 -9.18 -25.08 10.87
CA VAL A 751 -8.91 -25.87 12.09
C VAL A 751 -10.05 -25.73 13.11
N VAL A 752 -10.60 -24.51 13.24
CA VAL A 752 -11.77 -24.23 14.06
C VAL A 752 -12.78 -23.39 13.27
N SER A 753 -14.07 -23.58 13.52
CA SER A 753 -15.11 -22.72 12.97
C SER A 753 -16.29 -22.63 13.92
N ALA A 754 -16.92 -21.46 13.99
CA ALA A 754 -18.10 -21.21 14.80
C ALA A 754 -19.05 -20.21 14.12
N PRO A 755 -20.38 -20.30 14.36
CA PRO A 755 -21.32 -19.30 13.89
C PRO A 755 -21.12 -17.98 14.66
N VAL A 756 -20.93 -16.88 13.93
CA VAL A 756 -20.75 -15.53 14.49
C VAL A 756 -21.38 -14.51 13.55
N SER A 757 -22.08 -13.52 14.10
CA SER A 757 -22.59 -12.40 13.30
C SER A 757 -21.45 -11.63 12.65
N VAL A 758 -21.58 -11.32 11.37
CA VAL A 758 -20.64 -10.44 10.66
C VAL A 758 -21.19 -9.03 10.72
N GLY A 759 -20.38 -8.10 11.23
CA GLY A 759 -20.78 -6.71 11.45
C GLY A 759 -19.82 -5.72 10.82
N GLN A 760 -19.63 -4.63 11.55
CA GLN A 760 -18.66 -3.59 11.26
C GLN A 760 -17.86 -3.27 12.51
N GLY A 761 -16.56 -3.13 12.36
CA GLY A 761 -15.70 -2.81 13.49
C GLY A 761 -14.24 -2.76 13.14
N ARG A 762 -13.43 -2.47 14.14
CA ARG A 762 -11.97 -2.38 14.01
C ARG A 762 -11.36 -3.78 14.10
N LEU A 763 -10.17 -3.92 13.51
CA LEU A 763 -9.33 -5.11 13.65
C LEU A 763 -8.35 -4.92 14.79
N ALA A 764 -8.00 -6.00 15.48
CA ALA A 764 -6.97 -5.97 16.51
C ALA A 764 -5.97 -7.11 16.36
N PHE A 765 -4.76 -6.84 16.84
CA PHE A 765 -3.73 -7.82 17.10
C PHE A 765 -3.40 -7.81 18.59
N LEU A 766 -3.34 -9.00 19.21
CA LEU A 766 -2.93 -9.15 20.61
C LEU A 766 -1.80 -10.16 20.72
N ALA A 767 -0.64 -9.71 21.20
CA ALA A 767 0.50 -10.56 21.53
C ALA A 767 0.70 -10.68 23.05
N GLN A 768 0.99 -11.90 23.51
CA GLN A 768 1.31 -12.16 24.92
C GLN A 768 2.54 -13.05 25.02
N GLY A 769 3.49 -12.65 25.87
CA GLY A 769 4.72 -13.41 26.13
C GLY A 769 5.85 -13.21 25.11
N TYR A 770 5.70 -12.28 24.15
CA TYR A 770 6.74 -11.96 23.15
C TYR A 770 6.53 -10.57 22.51
N ARG A 771 7.53 -10.08 21.77
CA ARG A 771 7.46 -8.85 20.96
C ARG A 771 7.27 -9.18 19.48
N PRO A 772 6.06 -9.01 18.92
CA PRO A 772 5.76 -9.34 17.54
C PRO A 772 6.35 -8.33 16.56
N ARG A 773 6.54 -8.78 15.32
CA ARG A 773 6.65 -7.94 14.11
C ARG A 773 5.25 -7.65 13.57
N ILE A 774 4.76 -6.41 13.69
CA ILE A 774 3.37 -6.06 13.34
C ILE A 774 3.11 -6.05 11.83
N SER A 775 4.13 -5.80 10.99
CA SER A 775 4.06 -5.90 9.52
C SER A 775 3.67 -7.28 9.02
N GLY A 776 3.92 -8.32 9.83
CA GLY A 776 3.51 -9.70 9.54
C GLY A 776 2.00 -9.90 9.53
N VAL A 777 1.21 -8.96 10.07
CA VAL A 777 -0.25 -9.02 10.01
C VAL A 777 -0.74 -8.53 8.65
N ALA A 778 -1.15 -9.46 7.80
CA ALA A 778 -1.81 -9.15 6.53
C ALA A 778 -3.33 -9.14 6.70
N VAL A 779 -4.01 -8.24 6.00
CA VAL A 779 -5.47 -8.06 6.06
C VAL A 779 -6.06 -8.14 4.65
N TRP A 780 -7.24 -8.76 4.52
CA TRP A 780 -8.00 -8.80 3.27
C TRP A 780 -9.43 -8.36 3.51
N SER A 781 -9.96 -7.52 2.61
CA SER A 781 -11.37 -7.15 2.60
C SER A 781 -11.85 -6.81 1.20
N ARG A 782 -13.08 -7.21 0.86
CA ARG A 782 -13.77 -6.79 -0.37
C ARG A 782 -14.28 -5.35 -0.31
N ASN A 783 -14.48 -4.85 0.90
CA ASN A 783 -15.15 -3.60 1.23
C ASN A 783 -14.13 -2.51 1.56
N LEU A 784 -13.02 -2.51 0.84
CA LEU A 784 -11.85 -1.69 1.08
C LEU A 784 -11.23 -1.25 -0.26
N SER A 785 -10.76 -0.02 -0.32
CA SER A 785 -9.99 0.52 -1.42
C SER A 785 -8.92 1.48 -0.89
N ASP A 786 -7.66 1.11 -1.01
CA ASP A 786 -6.47 1.75 -0.46
C ASP A 786 -5.55 2.14 -1.61
N TYR A 787 -5.18 3.40 -1.67
CA TYR A 787 -4.42 3.98 -2.76
C TYR A 787 -3.20 4.67 -2.17
N THR A 788 -2.02 4.24 -2.57
CA THR A 788 -0.76 4.99 -2.39
C THR A 788 -0.31 5.67 -3.69
N PHE A 789 -1.15 5.57 -4.74
CA PHE A 789 -0.96 6.15 -6.07
C PHE A 789 0.35 5.74 -6.75
N ASP A 790 0.75 4.50 -6.49
CA ASP A 790 1.80 3.73 -7.18
C ASP A 790 1.34 3.16 -8.52
N THR A 791 0.04 3.28 -8.82
CA THR A 791 -0.60 2.93 -10.08
C THR A 791 -1.47 4.11 -10.54
N ALA A 792 -1.88 4.12 -11.80
CA ALA A 792 -2.76 5.14 -12.35
C ALA A 792 -4.08 5.20 -11.55
N PRO A 793 -4.58 6.40 -11.19
CA PRO A 793 -5.76 6.56 -10.35
C PRO A 793 -7.08 6.32 -11.11
N VAL A 794 -7.23 5.15 -11.73
CA VAL A 794 -8.36 4.76 -12.57
C VAL A 794 -9.69 4.74 -11.82
N ASP A 795 -9.69 4.59 -10.50
CA ASP A 795 -10.91 4.63 -9.68
C ASP A 795 -11.35 6.05 -9.31
N TRP A 796 -10.63 7.07 -9.76
CA TRP A 796 -10.86 8.47 -9.42
C TRP A 796 -11.22 9.32 -10.64
N TRP A 797 -12.20 10.19 -10.46
CA TRP A 797 -12.70 11.12 -11.46
C TRP A 797 -12.33 12.55 -11.09
N VAL A 798 -11.61 13.23 -11.97
CA VAL A 798 -11.27 14.64 -11.79
C VAL A 798 -12.50 15.50 -12.11
N GLY A 799 -13.16 16.01 -11.07
CA GLY A 799 -14.34 16.87 -11.21
C GLY A 799 -13.97 18.31 -11.56
N SER A 800 -12.86 18.82 -11.02
CA SER A 800 -12.33 20.16 -11.32
C SER A 800 -10.88 20.32 -10.89
N GLY A 801 -10.23 21.37 -11.40
CA GLY A 801 -8.81 21.65 -11.12
C GLY A 801 -7.87 20.67 -11.82
N THR A 802 -6.59 20.77 -11.50
CA THR A 802 -5.56 19.89 -12.04
C THR A 802 -5.22 18.84 -11.00
N TRP A 803 -5.19 17.57 -11.40
CA TRP A 803 -4.76 16.44 -10.59
C TRP A 803 -3.79 15.57 -11.39
N ASP A 804 -2.60 15.34 -10.85
CA ASP A 804 -1.57 14.48 -11.44
C ASP A 804 -0.56 14.06 -10.35
N VAL A 805 0.34 13.13 -10.67
CA VAL A 805 1.55 12.90 -9.87
C VAL A 805 2.47 14.10 -10.06
N THR A 806 2.86 14.74 -8.96
CA THR A 806 3.55 16.03 -9.01
C THR A 806 4.46 16.24 -7.81
N ASN A 807 5.48 17.08 -7.97
CA ASN A 807 6.40 17.41 -6.91
C ASN A 807 5.72 18.24 -5.81
N ARG A 808 5.98 17.88 -4.54
CA ARG A 808 5.50 18.67 -3.40
C ARG A 808 6.24 20.01 -3.30
N TRP A 809 7.56 19.99 -3.49
CA TRP A 809 8.44 21.15 -3.35
C TRP A 809 9.10 21.51 -4.68
N SER A 810 8.90 22.74 -5.15
CA SER A 810 9.60 23.24 -6.34
C SER A 810 11.07 23.58 -6.07
N CYS A 811 11.52 23.60 -4.80
CA CYS A 811 12.90 23.91 -4.42
C CYS A 811 13.79 22.67 -4.24
N THR A 812 13.20 21.49 -4.09
CA THR A 812 13.87 20.19 -3.98
C THR A 812 12.90 19.17 -4.59
N PRO A 813 12.77 19.13 -5.93
CA PRO A 813 11.72 18.38 -6.62
C PRO A 813 12.05 16.89 -6.74
N ASP A 814 12.66 16.31 -5.70
CA ASP A 814 13.15 14.92 -5.72
C ASP A 814 12.03 13.90 -5.47
N TRP A 815 10.96 14.28 -4.77
CA TRP A 815 9.81 13.41 -4.46
C TRP A 815 8.51 13.90 -5.08
N SER A 816 7.74 12.95 -5.60
CA SER A 816 6.41 13.20 -6.17
C SER A 816 5.34 12.29 -5.58
N TRP A 817 4.15 12.86 -5.39
CA TRP A 817 2.97 12.15 -4.94
C TRP A 817 1.77 12.62 -5.78
N PHE A 818 0.65 11.94 -5.68
CA PHE A 818 -0.58 12.42 -6.29
C PHE A 818 -1.01 13.75 -5.63
N GLY A 819 -1.37 14.75 -6.44
CA GLY A 819 -1.67 16.07 -5.92
C GLY A 819 -2.65 16.85 -6.78
N GLY A 820 -3.44 17.70 -6.12
CA GLY A 820 -4.48 18.51 -6.73
C GLY A 820 -4.25 19.99 -6.50
N PHE A 821 -4.49 20.84 -7.50
CA PHE A 821 -4.43 22.30 -7.31
C PHE A 821 -5.40 23.07 -8.21
N SER A 822 -5.84 24.23 -7.72
CA SER A 822 -6.63 25.20 -8.50
C SER A 822 -6.60 26.58 -7.83
N LYS A 823 -6.72 27.65 -8.63
CA LYS A 823 -7.01 29.01 -8.13
C LYS A 823 -8.48 29.15 -7.69
N ASP A 824 -9.35 28.27 -8.17
CA ASP A 824 -10.75 28.15 -7.78
C ASP A 824 -10.95 26.89 -6.91
N LYS A 825 -11.60 25.85 -7.44
CA LYS A 825 -11.82 24.58 -6.76
C LYS A 825 -11.09 23.46 -7.50
N ALA A 826 -10.34 22.63 -6.78
CA ALA A 826 -9.85 21.34 -7.27
C ALA A 826 -10.58 20.24 -6.52
N ALA A 827 -11.27 19.35 -7.24
CA ALA A 827 -12.04 18.25 -6.65
C ALA A 827 -11.81 16.97 -7.44
N ILE A 828 -11.61 15.87 -6.71
CA ILE A 828 -11.51 14.53 -7.25
C ILE A 828 -12.48 13.60 -6.52
N TRP A 829 -13.19 12.78 -7.28
CA TRP A 829 -14.28 11.94 -6.81
C TRP A 829 -13.93 10.47 -6.95
N TYR A 830 -14.23 9.65 -5.95
CA TYR A 830 -14.21 8.21 -6.12
C TYR A 830 -15.33 7.82 -7.11
N LYS A 831 -14.99 7.11 -8.18
CA LYS A 831 -15.91 6.84 -9.30
C LYS A 831 -17.08 5.98 -8.90
N SER A 832 -16.95 5.10 -7.91
CA SER A 832 -18.06 4.23 -7.50
C SER A 832 -18.86 4.89 -6.38
N ALA A 833 -20.18 4.89 -6.51
CA ALA A 833 -21.04 5.36 -5.43
C ALA A 833 -20.97 4.40 -4.24
N LEU A 834 -20.95 4.95 -3.04
CA LEU A 834 -20.97 4.23 -1.77
C LEU A 834 -22.33 4.42 -1.10
N SER A 835 -22.83 3.40 -0.40
CA SER A 835 -24.10 3.51 0.34
C SER A 835 -23.99 2.87 1.72
N GLY A 836 -24.81 3.36 2.65
CA GLY A 836 -24.77 2.92 4.04
C GLY A 836 -23.63 3.60 4.82
N ASP A 837 -22.89 2.80 5.57
CA ASP A 837 -21.75 3.26 6.36
C ASP A 837 -20.47 3.34 5.52
N GLN A 838 -19.70 4.39 5.73
CA GLN A 838 -18.51 4.68 4.93
C GLN A 838 -17.49 5.50 5.70
N VAL A 839 -16.22 5.22 5.43
CA VAL A 839 -15.08 5.90 6.02
C VAL A 839 -14.08 6.22 4.93
N VAL A 840 -13.57 7.45 4.93
CA VAL A 840 -12.44 7.88 4.12
C VAL A 840 -11.35 8.36 5.07
N ASP A 841 -10.25 7.62 5.14
CA ASP A 841 -9.03 7.93 5.90
C ASP A 841 -7.95 8.33 4.90
N PHE A 842 -7.41 9.53 5.00
CA PHE A 842 -6.41 10.02 4.05
C PHE A 842 -5.32 10.83 4.72
N TYR A 843 -4.14 10.76 4.13
CA TYR A 843 -3.04 11.65 4.47
C TYR A 843 -3.00 12.81 3.49
N VAL A 844 -2.66 13.99 3.97
CA VAL A 844 -2.64 15.21 3.15
C VAL A 844 -1.58 16.20 3.64
N GLY A 845 -0.96 16.89 2.70
CA GLY A 845 0.02 17.93 2.96
C GLY A 845 -0.12 19.09 1.99
N PRO A 846 0.43 20.28 2.30
CA PRO A 846 0.42 21.40 1.38
C PRO A 846 1.29 21.12 0.15
N LYS A 847 0.87 21.66 -0.99
CA LYS A 847 1.69 21.73 -2.21
C LYS A 847 2.28 23.12 -2.36
N MET A 848 3.55 23.18 -2.75
CA MET A 848 4.20 24.43 -3.14
C MET A 848 3.70 24.88 -4.53
N MET A 849 3.04 26.03 -4.60
CA MET A 849 2.41 26.51 -5.83
C MET A 849 3.43 27.14 -6.81
N PRO A 850 3.38 26.83 -8.13
CA PRO A 850 4.37 27.30 -9.11
C PRO A 850 4.44 28.83 -9.31
N GLU A 851 3.30 29.52 -9.26
CA GLU A 851 3.21 30.94 -9.67
C GLU A 851 3.02 31.95 -8.52
N LEU A 852 2.84 31.48 -7.28
CA LEU A 852 2.45 32.32 -6.14
C LEU A 852 3.54 32.37 -5.09
N ALA A 853 4.64 33.07 -5.35
CA ALA A 853 5.64 33.45 -4.33
C ALA A 853 6.07 32.31 -3.37
N LYS A 854 6.07 31.05 -3.81
CA LYS A 854 6.36 29.88 -2.98
C LYS A 854 5.45 29.74 -1.73
N LYS A 855 4.19 30.18 -1.81
CA LYS A 855 3.24 30.10 -0.68
C LYS A 855 2.54 28.74 -0.64
N GLU A 856 2.86 27.98 0.39
CA GLU A 856 2.10 26.82 0.86
C GLU A 856 0.98 27.30 1.80
N ARG A 857 -0.19 26.65 1.78
CA ARG A 857 -1.28 26.97 2.68
C ARG A 857 -1.75 25.74 3.44
N MET A 858 -1.74 25.84 4.76
CA MET A 858 -2.19 24.83 5.70
C MET A 858 -3.70 24.95 5.96
N GLY A 859 -4.50 24.41 5.06
CA GLY A 859 -5.96 24.46 5.15
C GLY A 859 -6.64 24.05 3.86
N ASP A 860 -7.97 24.00 3.92
CA ASP A 860 -8.83 23.49 2.84
C ASP A 860 -8.45 22.06 2.43
N PHE A 861 -8.12 21.23 3.43
CA PHE A 861 -7.93 19.79 3.29
C PHE A 861 -9.29 19.10 3.42
N ASN A 862 -10.13 19.26 2.40
CA ASN A 862 -11.55 18.99 2.53
C ASN A 862 -11.93 17.62 1.96
N ALA A 863 -13.01 17.05 2.49
CA ALA A 863 -13.55 15.78 2.03
C ALA A 863 -15.07 15.84 1.89
N VAL A 864 -15.64 14.94 1.10
CA VAL A 864 -17.09 14.79 0.92
C VAL A 864 -17.47 13.33 1.10
N LEU A 865 -18.58 13.08 1.80
CA LEU A 865 -19.27 11.80 1.84
C LEU A 865 -20.70 11.98 1.31
N CYS A 866 -21.25 10.96 0.65
CA CYS A 866 -22.62 11.02 0.08
C CYS A 866 -22.85 12.17 -0.92
N GLY A 867 -21.82 12.59 -1.67
CA GLY A 867 -21.99 13.64 -2.67
C GLY A 867 -22.65 13.15 -3.97
N ASP A 868 -23.02 14.09 -4.83
CA ASP A 868 -23.63 13.84 -6.14
C ASP A 868 -22.61 13.58 -7.26
N GLY A 869 -21.31 13.61 -6.96
CA GLY A 869 -20.23 13.44 -7.94
C GLY A 869 -19.92 14.69 -8.75
N LYS A 870 -20.54 15.84 -8.44
CA LYS A 870 -20.41 17.09 -9.20
C LYS A 870 -20.06 18.27 -8.30
N ALA A 871 -20.89 18.54 -7.29
CA ALA A 871 -20.74 19.70 -6.41
C ALA A 871 -20.18 19.29 -5.05
N ALA A 872 -19.07 19.89 -4.62
CA ALA A 872 -18.39 19.51 -3.38
C ALA A 872 -19.20 19.79 -2.09
N ASP A 873 -20.31 20.50 -2.16
CA ASP A 873 -21.23 20.82 -1.06
C ASP A 873 -22.54 20.02 -1.11
N SER A 874 -22.73 19.11 -2.08
CA SER A 874 -23.97 18.34 -2.26
C SER A 874 -24.19 17.23 -1.23
N GLY A 875 -23.13 16.76 -0.57
CA GLY A 875 -23.17 15.70 0.44
C GLY A 875 -22.93 16.22 1.86
N TYR A 876 -22.31 15.38 2.69
CA TYR A 876 -21.62 15.80 3.91
C TYR A 876 -20.24 16.35 3.53
N SER A 877 -20.09 17.67 3.49
CA SER A 877 -18.82 18.31 3.15
C SER A 877 -18.08 18.74 4.41
N PHE A 878 -16.90 18.17 4.61
CA PHE A 878 -16.00 18.49 5.71
C PHE A 878 -15.02 19.53 5.22
N VAL A 879 -15.17 20.76 5.71
CA VAL A 879 -14.29 21.87 5.36
C VAL A 879 -13.32 22.10 6.50
N VAL A 880 -12.08 21.70 6.29
CA VAL A 880 -10.98 21.90 7.23
C VAL A 880 -10.31 23.22 6.88
N GLY A 881 -10.99 24.30 7.22
CA GLY A 881 -10.65 25.65 6.79
C GLY A 881 -9.33 26.19 7.35
N SER A 882 -8.85 27.28 6.74
CA SER A 882 -7.66 28.01 7.19
C SER A 882 -7.82 28.68 8.56
N GLU A 883 -6.73 29.26 9.07
CA GLU A 883 -6.57 29.86 10.41
C GLU A 883 -7.70 30.80 10.91
N GLN A 884 -8.56 31.32 10.04
CA GLN A 884 -9.63 32.26 10.40
C GLN A 884 -11.00 31.60 10.60
N THR A 885 -11.30 30.46 9.97
CA THR A 885 -12.66 29.88 9.92
C THR A 885 -12.83 28.62 10.76
N GLY A 886 -11.73 27.99 11.17
CA GLY A 886 -11.75 26.67 11.83
C GLY A 886 -12.33 25.59 10.90
N THR A 887 -12.99 24.59 11.48
CA THR A 887 -13.57 23.47 10.74
C THR A 887 -15.10 23.51 10.78
N LEU A 888 -15.74 23.18 9.67
CA LEU A 888 -17.20 23.08 9.56
C LEU A 888 -17.62 21.82 8.79
N LEU A 889 -18.83 21.35 9.11
CA LEU A 889 -19.54 20.30 8.38
C LEU A 889 -20.78 20.91 7.75
N THR A 890 -20.92 20.78 6.43
CA THR A 890 -22.19 21.05 5.74
C THR A 890 -22.88 19.75 5.35
N ARG A 891 -24.21 19.79 5.30
CA ARG A 891 -25.08 18.78 4.72
C ARG A 891 -25.88 19.46 3.60
N GLN A 892 -25.65 19.08 2.35
CA GLN A 892 -26.34 19.68 1.18
C GLN A 892 -26.24 21.22 1.19
N GLY A 893 -25.04 21.75 1.42
CA GLY A 893 -24.74 23.18 1.50
C GLY A 893 -25.11 23.87 2.83
N LEU A 894 -25.90 23.24 3.70
CA LEU A 894 -26.30 23.82 5.00
C LEU A 894 -25.31 23.45 6.10
N VAL A 895 -24.81 24.42 6.86
CA VAL A 895 -23.88 24.13 7.96
C VAL A 895 -24.61 23.49 9.13
N VAL A 896 -24.19 22.28 9.52
CA VAL A 896 -24.82 21.48 10.59
C VAL A 896 -23.92 21.30 11.82
N ALA A 897 -22.61 21.45 11.68
CA ALA A 897 -21.67 21.48 12.81
C ALA A 897 -20.49 22.41 12.53
N ARG A 898 -19.89 22.97 13.59
CA ARG A 898 -18.72 23.86 13.51
C ARG A 898 -17.81 23.67 14.72
N ASN A 899 -16.52 23.73 14.49
CA ASN A 899 -15.49 23.86 15.52
C ASN A 899 -14.62 25.08 15.18
N PRO A 900 -14.97 26.28 15.68
CA PRO A 900 -14.27 27.51 15.35
C PRO A 900 -12.92 27.64 16.06
N ARG A 901 -12.61 26.75 17.01
CA ARG A 901 -11.35 26.75 17.77
C ARG A 901 -10.28 25.86 17.13
N PHE A 902 -10.67 24.81 16.41
CA PHE A 902 -9.71 23.92 15.78
C PHE A 902 -8.83 24.65 14.76
N ARG A 903 -7.52 24.38 14.81
CA ARG A 903 -6.53 24.87 13.85
C ARG A 903 -5.65 23.69 13.43
N LEU A 904 -5.38 23.60 12.12
CA LEU A 904 -4.26 22.79 11.65
C LEU A 904 -2.95 23.41 12.13
N PHE A 905 -1.90 22.60 12.21
CA PHE A 905 -0.56 23.04 12.56
C PHE A 905 -0.09 24.15 11.59
N ARG A 906 0.46 25.24 12.15
CA ARG A 906 0.82 26.45 11.38
C ARG A 906 2.00 26.22 10.42
N MET A 907 2.93 25.33 10.77
CA MET A 907 4.10 24.99 9.96
C MET A 907 4.01 23.55 9.45
N GLY A 908 3.68 23.38 8.17
CA GLY A 908 3.43 22.06 7.56
C GLY A 908 4.24 21.74 6.30
N HIS A 909 5.29 22.51 6.00
CA HIS A 909 6.16 22.31 4.84
C HIS A 909 6.57 20.84 4.68
N ASN A 910 6.97 20.21 5.79
CA ASN A 910 7.36 18.81 5.90
C ASN A 910 6.50 18.07 6.94
N ARG A 911 5.19 18.20 6.88
CA ARG A 911 4.28 17.39 7.71
C ARG A 911 3.10 16.88 6.89
N TRP A 912 2.67 15.67 7.21
CA TRP A 912 1.43 15.07 6.75
C TRP A 912 0.40 15.18 7.88
N ALA A 913 -0.83 15.59 7.54
CA ALA A 913 -1.98 15.46 8.41
C ALA A 913 -2.74 14.18 8.05
N ASN A 914 -3.20 13.42 9.03
CA ASN A 914 -4.15 12.33 8.82
C ASN A 914 -5.57 12.85 9.08
N LEU A 915 -6.46 12.74 8.10
CA LEU A 915 -7.87 13.10 8.22
C LEU A 915 -8.71 11.84 8.03
N ARG A 916 -9.67 11.61 8.92
CA ARG A 916 -10.63 10.51 8.81
C ARG A 916 -12.05 11.04 8.93
N VAL A 917 -12.80 10.94 7.85
CA VAL A 917 -14.23 11.29 7.81
C VAL A 917 -15.07 10.02 7.80
N GLU A 918 -16.11 10.00 8.62
CA GLU A 918 -16.88 8.78 8.88
C GLU A 918 -18.37 9.09 8.88
N LYS A 919 -19.14 8.13 8.38
CA LYS A 919 -20.58 8.04 8.56
C LYS A 919 -20.93 6.65 9.06
N HIS A 920 -21.56 6.59 10.23
CA HIS A 920 -22.09 5.38 10.87
C HIS A 920 -23.56 5.58 11.24
N GLY A 921 -24.47 4.99 10.48
CA GLY A 921 -25.91 5.26 10.54
C GLY A 921 -26.18 6.76 10.38
N ALA A 922 -26.66 7.37 11.47
CA ALA A 922 -26.95 8.80 11.58
C ALA A 922 -25.77 9.66 12.04
N ARG A 923 -24.71 9.06 12.59
CA ARG A 923 -23.57 9.79 13.13
C ARG A 923 -22.56 10.08 12.03
N VAL A 924 -22.10 11.31 11.95
CA VAL A 924 -21.12 11.82 10.99
C VAL A 924 -20.01 12.53 11.76
N SER A 925 -18.77 12.13 11.55
CA SER A 925 -17.63 12.67 12.31
C SER A 925 -16.41 12.93 11.45
N LEU A 926 -15.57 13.87 11.91
CA LEU A 926 -14.24 14.10 11.39
C LEU A 926 -13.24 13.95 12.53
N ALA A 927 -12.22 13.14 12.29
CA ALA A 927 -11.02 13.08 13.11
C ALA A 927 -9.82 13.63 12.34
N VAL A 928 -8.92 14.32 13.06
CA VAL A 928 -7.63 14.78 12.55
C VAL A 928 -6.54 14.27 13.48
N ASP A 929 -5.52 13.62 12.92
CA ASP A 929 -4.40 13.00 13.64
C ASP A 929 -4.87 12.10 14.81
N GLY A 930 -5.96 11.35 14.59
CA GLY A 930 -6.57 10.44 15.56
C GLY A 930 -7.60 11.08 16.51
N GLN A 931 -7.70 12.42 16.54
CA GLN A 931 -8.60 13.13 17.46
C GLN A 931 -9.90 13.56 16.78
N VAL A 932 -11.05 13.29 17.39
CA VAL A 932 -12.36 13.75 16.88
C VAL A 932 -12.49 15.27 17.04
N VAL A 933 -12.63 15.98 15.93
CA VAL A 933 -12.73 17.46 15.89
C VAL A 933 -14.15 17.96 15.58
N LEU A 934 -14.96 17.13 14.93
CA LEU A 934 -16.39 17.34 14.69
C LEU A 934 -17.15 16.02 14.87
N ASP A 935 -18.34 16.12 15.45
CA ASP A 935 -19.27 15.01 15.63
C ASP A 935 -20.70 15.54 15.51
N TYR A 936 -21.51 14.89 14.68
CA TYR A 936 -22.87 15.32 14.36
C TYR A 936 -23.78 14.10 14.22
N VAL A 937 -25.00 14.18 14.76
CA VAL A 937 -26.04 13.16 14.58
C VAL A 937 -27.11 13.75 13.68
N ASP A 938 -27.23 13.22 12.47
CA ASP A 938 -28.21 13.66 11.49
C ASP A 938 -29.59 13.04 11.77
N PRO A 939 -30.64 13.85 11.99
CA PRO A 939 -31.99 13.31 12.13
C PRO A 939 -32.51 12.65 10.85
N GLU A 940 -31.98 13.03 9.68
CA GLU A 940 -32.37 12.48 8.37
C GLU A 940 -31.11 12.13 7.55
N PRO A 941 -30.45 11.01 7.85
CA PRO A 941 -29.14 10.69 7.26
C PRO A 941 -29.22 10.51 5.75
N LEU A 942 -28.26 11.06 5.00
CA LEU A 942 -28.09 10.79 3.58
C LEU A 942 -27.80 9.29 3.39
N LEU A 943 -28.38 8.67 2.37
CA LEU A 943 -28.31 7.20 2.18
C LEU A 943 -27.01 6.72 1.52
N GLY A 944 -26.37 7.59 0.73
CA GLY A 944 -25.19 7.26 -0.06
C GLY A 944 -24.89 8.31 -1.12
N GLY A 945 -23.86 8.05 -1.92
CA GLY A 945 -23.36 8.93 -2.98
C GLY A 945 -21.87 8.72 -3.20
N TYR A 946 -21.21 9.69 -3.80
CA TYR A 946 -19.78 9.63 -4.10
C TYR A 946 -18.95 10.27 -2.98
N ALA A 947 -17.79 9.67 -2.71
CA ALA A 947 -16.78 10.27 -1.86
C ALA A 947 -15.87 11.20 -2.68
N ALA A 948 -15.35 12.27 -2.06
CA ALA A 948 -14.45 13.20 -2.75
C ALA A 948 -13.38 13.75 -1.81
N ILE A 949 -12.25 14.15 -2.40
CA ILE A 949 -11.28 15.06 -1.79
C ILE A 949 -11.27 16.36 -2.59
N TRP A 950 -11.22 17.49 -1.91
CA TRP A 950 -11.19 18.78 -2.59
C TRP A 950 -10.44 19.86 -1.81
N THR A 951 -10.07 20.91 -2.53
CA THR A 951 -9.47 22.11 -1.98
C THR A 951 -9.91 23.36 -2.74
N GLN A 952 -9.72 24.53 -2.14
CA GLN A 952 -10.12 25.81 -2.72
C GLN A 952 -9.00 26.86 -2.61
N ASN A 953 -8.65 27.46 -3.75
CA ASN A 953 -7.55 28.41 -3.88
C ASN A 953 -6.28 27.90 -3.14
N ASN A 954 -5.93 26.65 -3.42
CA ASN A 954 -4.84 25.94 -2.77
C ASN A 954 -4.34 24.78 -3.65
N GLY A 955 -3.19 24.23 -3.28
CA GLY A 955 -2.69 22.96 -3.76
C GLY A 955 -2.42 22.00 -2.61
N ILE A 956 -2.75 20.73 -2.81
CA ILE A 956 -2.59 19.67 -1.81
C ILE A 956 -1.92 18.43 -2.41
N MET A 957 -1.24 17.67 -1.57
CA MET A 957 -0.60 16.39 -1.88
C MET A 957 -1.28 15.28 -1.09
N LEU A 958 -1.56 14.14 -1.73
CA LEU A 958 -2.25 12.97 -1.19
C LEU A 958 -1.37 11.73 -1.36
N PRO A 959 -0.54 11.36 -0.37
CA PRO A 959 0.31 10.20 -0.48
C PRO A 959 -0.44 8.89 -0.22
N ARG A 960 -1.58 8.93 0.48
CA ARG A 960 -2.43 7.76 0.72
C ARG A 960 -3.88 8.12 0.97
N ILE A 961 -4.81 7.34 0.40
CA ILE A 961 -6.25 7.39 0.71
C ILE A 961 -6.77 5.98 0.88
N THR A 962 -7.49 5.72 1.96
CA THR A 962 -8.17 4.46 2.24
C THR A 962 -9.66 4.70 2.41
N LEU A 963 -10.47 4.04 1.59
CA LEU A 963 -11.92 3.97 1.69
C LEU A 963 -12.31 2.60 2.25
N SER A 964 -13.22 2.60 3.21
CA SER A 964 -13.90 1.39 3.67
C SER A 964 -15.40 1.66 3.73
N TYR A 965 -16.20 0.70 3.27
CA TYR A 965 -17.60 0.96 2.96
C TYR A 965 -18.47 -0.27 3.13
N GLU A 966 -19.74 -0.08 3.49
CA GLU A 966 -20.70 -1.18 3.61
C GLU A 966 -21.10 -1.74 2.23
N ARG A 967 -21.37 -0.87 1.26
CA ARG A 967 -21.74 -1.25 -0.11
C ARG A 967 -21.15 -0.28 -1.12
N ARG A 968 -20.68 -0.82 -2.24
CA ARG A 968 -20.21 -0.10 -3.43
C ARG A 968 -21.11 -0.44 -4.62
N ALA A 969 -21.53 0.57 -5.36
CA ALA A 969 -22.27 0.39 -6.60
C ALA A 969 -21.37 -0.20 -7.69
N GLU A 970 -21.94 -1.01 -8.58
CA GLU A 970 -21.21 -1.61 -9.71
C GLU A 970 -20.95 -0.60 -10.84
N ARG A 971 -21.83 0.39 -11.00
CA ARG A 971 -21.72 1.38 -12.10
C ARG A 971 -20.96 2.64 -11.66
N PRO A 972 -19.85 2.99 -12.33
CA PRO A 972 -19.05 4.16 -11.99
C PRO A 972 -19.58 5.46 -12.62
N LEU A 973 -19.14 6.61 -12.11
CA LEU A 973 -19.46 7.96 -12.56
C LEU A 973 -19.03 8.26 -14.01
N THR A 974 -18.19 7.40 -14.59
CA THR A 974 -17.63 7.52 -15.94
C THR A 974 -18.52 7.01 -17.06
N LEU A 975 -19.58 6.25 -16.74
CA LEU A 975 -20.45 5.63 -17.74
C LEU A 975 -21.87 6.22 -17.65
N PRO A 976 -22.33 6.97 -18.67
CA PRO A 976 -23.68 7.54 -18.71
C PRO A 976 -24.75 6.46 -18.82
#